data_AF-Q6TGJ0-F1
#
_entry.id   AF-Q6TGJ0-F1
#
_cell.length_a   1.000
_cell.length_b   1.000
_cell.length_c   1.000
_cell.angle_alpha   90.00
_cell.angle_beta   90.00
_cell.angle_gamma   90.00
#
_symmetry.space_group_name_H-M   'P 1'
#
loop_
_entity.id
_entity.type
_entity.pdbx_description
1 polymer ?
#
loop_
_entity_poly.entity_id
_entity_poly.type
_entity_poly.pdbx_seq_one_letter_code
_entity_poly.pdbx_strand_id
1 'polypeptide(L)'
;MPPRFKVSRLTFTVALVVLLTYSYFYLSSHSEDNSDFKIGNVLGSRHPSSPLGKSHSPYRGLMHWWSPSASDEPLGSLKFTGDGLVRGWDGVYNMLKSGSLKRSEKKQLQHAMETHPILELMERNHERWESLLASQSKTLPQAVNEYTRRYGRQPPKGFDQWWQFCKRNKVKIVDDYDQINRDIELHFALSPELFRKRVDLLKETPHTSQITLSPTGPSSLYGERAHSARARLLFQLIEPIAQFLPGDITLSLSDHDLGSWLLGDDQKQAALDAIRDGRYLTEEELKVYEKREGRLPVKGLVSACPPGSPGWQRGVAKRDGLEMEELSKETTFIYDPDLTYDYCYNPELLDIHGALSWDFTRETVLRPIFQLSKFARNPEFLTTPLEAYENFTSPAAQKKYAPWNEKTIDKLFWRGSSTGDSYSKRPNGLTWRQSHRPRLALKTQATEGEEDVWVQRGKTWEKETWSVARLNEAYMDIGLTGGPHQCKKEDGTCDEMKQEIIFKDRVAPEDSAKYKYVFDIDGNGWSSRFHRLIMSGSVVLKATIYPEWVSEWLTPWVHYIPCKIDYSDLYDIMSFFAGPPDGRTGGHDDLAKMIADQARQFGEDHWRWEDMQAYMFRLLLEYSRLLADDRDEWSYQKTYT
;
A
#
# COMPACT_ATOMS: atom_id res chain seq x y z
N MET A 1 78.97 23.10 16.84
CA MET A 1 78.53 21.99 15.98
C MET A 1 77.63 21.06 16.78
N PRO A 2 76.37 20.87 16.37
CA PRO A 2 75.66 19.61 16.56
C PRO A 2 75.58 18.84 15.23
N PRO A 3 75.44 17.50 15.27
CA PRO A 3 75.82 16.63 14.16
C PRO A 3 74.73 16.56 13.08
N ARG A 4 75.15 16.63 11.80
CA ARG A 4 74.31 16.25 10.67
C ARG A 4 74.23 14.72 10.62
N PHE A 5 73.10 14.16 11.03
CA PHE A 5 72.80 12.75 10.80
C PHE A 5 72.58 12.50 9.30
N LYS A 6 73.48 11.75 8.66
CA LYS A 6 73.25 11.19 7.34
C LYS A 6 72.35 9.96 7.49
N VAL A 7 71.07 10.14 7.26
CA VAL A 7 70.11 9.03 7.14
C VAL A 7 70.46 8.26 5.87
N SER A 8 70.78 6.97 5.98
CA SER A 8 71.06 6.14 4.82
C SER A 8 69.78 5.93 4.02
N ARG A 9 69.88 5.78 2.68
CA ARG A 9 68.72 5.49 1.82
C ARG A 9 67.89 4.30 2.34
N LEU A 10 68.55 3.30 2.94
CA LEU A 10 67.88 2.13 3.52
C LEU A 10 66.97 2.50 4.71
N THR A 11 67.41 3.44 5.55
CA THR A 11 66.63 3.91 6.70
C THR A 11 65.42 4.73 6.27
N PHE A 12 65.53 5.48 5.17
CA PHE A 12 64.41 6.21 4.57
C PHE A 12 63.40 5.25 3.92
N THR A 13 63.87 4.20 3.24
CA THR A 13 62.99 3.19 2.64
C THR A 13 62.25 2.37 3.70
N VAL A 14 62.92 1.98 4.79
CA VAL A 14 62.27 1.26 5.90
C VAL A 14 61.26 2.15 6.62
N ALA A 15 61.57 3.43 6.86
CA ALA A 15 60.62 4.38 7.43
C ALA A 15 59.40 4.62 6.51
N LEU A 16 59.62 4.67 5.18
CA LEU A 16 58.54 4.80 4.20
C LEU A 16 57.66 3.55 4.14
N VAL A 17 58.25 2.35 4.21
CA VAL A 17 57.50 1.09 4.23
C VAL A 17 56.72 0.95 5.54
N VAL A 18 57.29 1.34 6.69
CA VAL A 18 56.58 1.35 7.98
C VAL A 18 55.46 2.40 8.00
N LEU A 19 55.66 3.58 7.40
CA LEU A 19 54.61 4.60 7.27
C LEU A 19 53.51 4.16 6.30
N LEU A 20 53.84 3.47 5.21
CA LEU A 20 52.86 2.94 4.26
C LEU A 20 52.09 1.75 4.82
N THR A 21 52.74 0.86 5.59
CA THR A 21 52.03 -0.25 6.26
C THR A 21 51.21 0.26 7.44
N TYR A 22 51.70 1.23 8.22
CA TYR A 22 50.91 1.85 9.29
C TYR A 22 49.73 2.65 8.72
N SER A 23 49.91 3.36 7.60
CA SER A 23 48.79 4.05 6.91
C SER A 23 47.79 3.05 6.32
N TYR A 24 48.25 1.92 5.78
CA TYR A 24 47.38 0.85 5.27
C TYR A 24 46.57 0.19 6.39
N PHE A 25 47.17 -0.09 7.55
CA PHE A 25 46.44 -0.70 8.69
C PHE A 25 45.58 0.31 9.47
N TYR A 26 45.98 1.58 9.56
CA TYR A 26 45.21 2.62 10.27
C TYR A 26 44.06 3.18 9.42
N LEU A 27 44.19 3.21 8.08
CA LEU A 27 43.08 3.49 7.18
C LEU A 27 42.16 2.27 6.95
N SER A 28 42.60 1.06 7.29
CA SER A 28 41.81 -0.17 7.13
C SER A 28 41.13 -0.66 8.40
N SER A 29 41.22 0.04 9.54
CA SER A 29 40.68 -0.45 10.83
C SER A 29 39.60 0.43 11.49
N HIS A 30 39.12 1.50 10.86
CA HIS A 30 37.93 2.24 11.32
C HIS A 30 37.02 2.59 10.14
N SER A 31 36.16 1.65 9.75
CA SER A 31 34.89 1.96 9.12
C SER A 31 33.86 0.94 9.59
N GLU A 32 33.03 1.38 10.54
CA GLU A 32 31.72 0.79 10.79
C GLU A 32 30.95 0.80 9.46
N ASP A 33 30.36 -0.36 9.13
CA ASP A 33 29.55 -0.58 7.93
C ASP A 33 28.33 0.35 7.93
N ASN A 34 28.45 1.46 7.22
CA ASN A 34 27.33 2.20 6.64
C ASN A 34 27.60 2.25 5.14
N SER A 35 27.04 1.27 4.42
CA SER A 35 27.13 1.23 2.96
C SER A 35 26.02 2.08 2.36
N ASP A 36 26.30 3.38 2.19
CA ASP A 36 25.60 4.22 1.22
C ASP A 36 25.95 3.72 -0.19
N PHE A 37 25.17 2.77 -0.71
CA PHE A 37 25.33 2.26 -2.06
C PHE A 37 24.60 3.17 -3.05
N LYS A 38 25.33 4.11 -3.66
CA LYS A 38 24.81 4.96 -4.74
C LYS A 38 24.61 4.12 -6.01
N ILE A 39 23.37 4.07 -6.50
CA ILE A 39 22.92 3.54 -7.80
C ILE A 39 23.44 4.45 -8.94
N GLY A 40 24.75 4.64 -9.05
CA GLY A 40 25.35 5.64 -9.95
C GLY A 40 26.13 5.08 -11.14
N ASN A 41 26.44 3.77 -11.16
CA ASN A 41 27.48 3.24 -12.06
C ASN A 41 27.01 2.20 -13.09
N VAL A 42 25.71 1.92 -13.21
CA VAL A 42 25.22 0.91 -14.18
C VAL A 42 24.53 1.53 -15.41
N LEU A 43 24.08 2.79 -15.38
CA LEU A 43 23.39 3.41 -16.50
C LEU A 43 23.93 4.82 -16.77
N GLY A 44 24.38 5.05 -18.00
CA GLY A 44 24.84 6.36 -18.45
C GLY A 44 23.71 7.38 -18.42
N SER A 45 23.99 8.55 -17.84
CA SER A 45 23.02 9.62 -17.64
C SER A 45 22.36 10.05 -18.95
N ARG A 46 21.03 9.90 -19.01
CA ARG A 46 20.17 10.64 -19.92
C ARG A 46 19.02 11.22 -19.12
N HIS A 47 19.14 12.50 -18.80
CA HIS A 47 18.05 13.30 -18.27
C HIS A 47 16.99 13.53 -19.36
N PRO A 48 15.72 13.31 -19.01
CA PRO A 48 14.71 14.31 -19.24
C PRO A 48 14.25 14.86 -17.89
N SER A 49 14.22 16.19 -17.79
CA SER A 49 13.68 16.93 -16.65
C SER A 49 12.23 16.51 -16.36
N SER A 50 12.00 15.83 -15.23
CA SER A 50 10.66 15.57 -14.70
C SER A 50 10.19 16.77 -13.86
N PRO A 51 8.97 17.29 -14.04
CA PRO A 51 8.43 18.35 -13.22
C PRO A 51 7.88 17.74 -11.91
N LEU A 52 8.77 17.49 -10.94
CA LEU A 52 8.37 17.25 -9.56
C LEU A 52 7.97 18.58 -8.92
N GLY A 53 6.67 18.75 -8.71
CA GLY A 53 6.12 19.91 -8.01
C GLY A 53 4.70 20.22 -8.45
N LYS A 54 3.74 19.47 -7.90
CA LYS A 54 2.37 19.95 -7.63
C LYS A 54 1.69 18.99 -6.66
N SER A 55 1.32 19.55 -5.50
CA SER A 55 0.32 18.96 -4.60
C SER A 55 -0.92 18.62 -5.43
N HIS A 56 -1.31 17.35 -5.41
CA HIS A 56 -2.56 16.91 -5.96
C HIS A 56 -3.28 16.12 -4.87
N SER A 57 -4.33 16.73 -4.31
CA SER A 57 -5.43 15.96 -3.73
C SER A 57 -5.82 14.87 -4.75
N PRO A 58 -5.90 13.59 -4.34
CA PRO A 58 -6.15 12.48 -5.27
C PRO A 58 -7.55 12.53 -5.92
N TYR A 59 -8.36 13.56 -5.67
CA TYR A 59 -9.72 13.69 -6.19
C TYR A 59 -10.01 14.98 -6.96
N ARG A 60 -8.99 15.68 -7.47
CA ARG A 60 -9.17 16.60 -8.61
C ARG A 60 -8.65 15.96 -9.91
N GLY A 61 -9.44 15.03 -10.43
CA GLY A 61 -9.24 14.39 -11.72
C GLY A 61 -10.47 14.50 -12.61
N LEU A 62 -11.06 15.70 -12.74
CA LEU A 62 -12.01 15.97 -13.83
C LEU A 62 -11.19 16.35 -15.07
N MET A 63 -11.12 15.38 -15.99
CA MET A 63 -10.72 15.50 -17.40
C MET A 63 -9.30 16.00 -17.72
N HIS A 64 -8.43 15.05 -18.09
CA HIS A 64 -7.79 15.03 -19.40
C HIS A 64 -7.55 13.57 -19.82
N TRP A 65 -8.55 12.95 -20.44
CA TRP A 65 -8.40 11.73 -21.26
C TRP A 65 -7.72 12.06 -22.60
N TRP A 66 -6.64 12.83 -22.54
CA TRP A 66 -5.84 13.17 -23.70
C TRP A 66 -4.47 12.58 -23.46
N SER A 67 -4.27 11.36 -23.96
CA SER A 67 -2.93 10.89 -24.27
C SER A 67 -2.25 11.98 -25.12
N PRO A 68 -0.96 12.30 -24.88
CA PRO A 68 -0.19 13.05 -25.86
C PRO A 68 -0.38 12.36 -27.21
N SER A 69 -0.50 13.14 -28.28
CA SER A 69 -0.51 12.59 -29.64
C SER A 69 0.63 11.58 -29.78
N ALA A 70 0.31 10.36 -30.20
CA ALA A 70 1.19 9.18 -30.21
C ALA A 70 2.47 9.34 -31.08
N SER A 71 2.78 10.52 -31.58
CA SER A 71 3.85 10.82 -32.52
C SER A 71 5.19 11.25 -31.89
N ASP A 72 5.25 11.56 -30.59
CA ASP A 72 6.48 12.10 -29.95
C ASP A 72 7.09 11.24 -28.83
N GLU A 73 6.50 10.09 -28.47
CA GLU A 73 7.12 9.19 -27.49
C GLU A 73 8.32 8.43 -28.11
N PRO A 74 9.49 8.37 -27.43
CA PRO A 74 10.62 7.61 -27.92
C PRO A 74 10.25 6.15 -28.15
N LEU A 75 10.63 5.61 -29.31
CA LEU A 75 10.40 4.20 -29.63
C LEU A 75 10.95 3.29 -28.52
N GLY A 76 10.08 2.48 -27.92
CA GLY A 76 10.44 1.56 -26.83
C GLY A 76 10.28 2.11 -25.41
N SER A 77 9.68 3.28 -25.22
CA SER A 77 9.33 3.78 -23.90
C SER A 77 8.20 2.99 -23.25
N LEU A 78 8.32 2.78 -21.95
CA LEU A 78 7.23 2.27 -21.11
C LEU A 78 6.16 3.34 -20.92
N LYS A 79 4.91 2.90 -20.83
CA LYS A 79 3.74 3.77 -20.63
C LYS A 79 3.20 3.61 -19.22
N PHE A 80 3.21 4.71 -18.46
CA PHE A 80 2.63 4.79 -17.12
C PHE A 80 1.21 5.36 -17.23
N THR A 81 0.22 4.56 -16.92
CA THR A 81 -1.20 4.86 -17.20
C THR A 81 -1.97 5.16 -15.91
N GLY A 82 -3.10 5.87 -16.04
CA GLY A 82 -3.88 6.38 -14.89
C GLY A 82 -4.54 5.31 -14.00
N ASP A 83 -4.43 4.04 -14.35
CA ASP A 83 -4.83 2.88 -13.54
C ASP A 83 -3.68 2.31 -12.68
N GLY A 84 -2.53 2.99 -12.62
CA GLY A 84 -1.40 2.60 -11.77
C GLY A 84 -0.50 1.53 -12.36
N LEU A 85 -0.67 1.19 -13.65
CA LEU A 85 0.08 0.15 -14.33
C LEU A 85 1.12 0.70 -15.31
N VAL A 86 2.22 -0.02 -15.46
CA VAL A 86 3.22 0.22 -16.52
C VAL A 86 3.05 -0.80 -17.65
N ARG A 87 3.08 -0.33 -18.90
CA ARG A 87 2.77 -1.08 -20.12
C ARG A 87 3.76 -0.82 -21.25
N GLY A 88 3.65 -1.57 -22.34
CA GLY A 88 4.34 -1.35 -23.61
C GLY A 88 5.47 -2.33 -23.91
N TRP A 89 5.88 -3.14 -22.92
CA TRP A 89 7.07 -3.98 -23.05
C TRP A 89 6.88 -5.14 -24.04
N ASP A 90 5.71 -5.81 -24.00
CA ASP A 90 5.30 -6.79 -25.01
C ASP A 90 5.32 -6.21 -26.42
N GLY A 91 4.85 -4.96 -26.58
CA GLY A 91 4.86 -4.24 -27.84
C GLY A 91 6.27 -4.07 -28.41
N VAL A 92 7.25 -3.76 -27.56
CA VAL A 92 8.66 -3.65 -27.97
C VAL A 92 9.21 -4.97 -28.50
N TYR A 93 8.97 -6.05 -27.78
CA TYR A 93 9.42 -7.38 -28.17
C TYR A 93 8.77 -7.85 -29.48
N ASN A 94 7.47 -7.62 -29.63
CA ASN A 94 6.74 -7.97 -30.85
C ASN A 94 7.25 -7.18 -32.06
N MET A 95 7.54 -5.88 -31.90
CA MET A 95 8.15 -5.07 -32.97
C MET A 95 9.52 -5.63 -33.40
N LEU A 96 10.37 -6.03 -32.45
CA LEU A 96 11.67 -6.64 -32.75
C LEU A 96 11.55 -7.96 -33.54
N LYS A 97 10.54 -8.77 -33.24
CA LYS A 97 10.29 -10.05 -33.92
C LYS A 97 9.69 -9.88 -35.33
N SER A 98 8.86 -8.86 -35.54
CA SER A 98 8.15 -8.62 -36.82
C SER A 98 9.03 -8.18 -38.01
N GLY A 99 10.32 -7.88 -37.77
CA GLY A 99 11.36 -7.81 -38.80
C GLY A 99 11.41 -6.55 -39.68
N SER A 100 10.45 -5.63 -39.58
CA SER A 100 10.32 -4.45 -40.47
C SER A 100 10.84 -3.15 -39.84
N LEU A 101 12.09 -3.14 -39.35
CA LEU A 101 12.67 -2.00 -38.61
C LEU A 101 13.93 -1.46 -39.30
N LYS A 102 14.11 -0.14 -39.30
CA LYS A 102 15.39 0.48 -39.66
C LYS A 102 16.46 0.04 -38.66
N ARG A 103 17.74 0.05 -39.09
CA ARG A 103 18.87 -0.35 -38.23
C ARG A 103 18.95 0.44 -36.91
N SER A 104 18.62 1.73 -36.93
CA SER A 104 18.59 2.59 -35.73
C SER A 104 17.48 2.18 -34.78
N GLU A 105 16.27 1.95 -35.29
CA GLU A 105 15.09 1.52 -34.53
C GLU A 105 15.34 0.15 -33.90
N LYS A 106 15.89 -0.80 -34.66
CA LYS A 106 16.27 -2.12 -34.15
C LYS A 106 17.27 -2.02 -33.01
N LYS A 107 18.30 -1.16 -33.12
CA LYS A 107 19.29 -0.97 -32.05
C LYS A 107 18.66 -0.36 -30.79
N GLN A 108 17.77 0.61 -30.95
CA GLN A 108 17.06 1.24 -29.84
C GLN A 108 16.16 0.24 -29.11
N LEU A 109 15.37 -0.53 -29.85
CA LEU A 109 14.50 -1.54 -29.24
C LEU A 109 15.28 -2.70 -28.60
N GLN A 110 16.39 -3.13 -29.21
CA GLN A 110 17.28 -4.13 -28.59
C GLN A 110 17.81 -3.66 -27.24
N HIS A 111 18.23 -2.40 -27.15
CA HIS A 111 18.67 -1.82 -25.89
C HIS A 111 17.54 -1.75 -24.85
N ALA A 112 16.30 -1.42 -25.27
CA ALA A 112 15.14 -1.45 -24.38
C ALA A 112 14.84 -2.87 -23.84
N MET A 113 15.20 -3.93 -24.58
CA MET A 113 15.11 -5.32 -24.10
C MET A 113 16.26 -5.73 -23.18
N GLU A 114 17.29 -4.91 -22.98
CA GLU A 114 18.36 -5.20 -22.01
C GLU A 114 17.94 -4.85 -20.57
N THR A 115 16.97 -3.95 -20.41
CA THR A 115 16.52 -3.42 -19.12
C THR A 115 15.10 -3.91 -18.81
N HIS A 116 14.95 -4.62 -17.69
CA HIS A 116 13.63 -5.04 -17.22
C HIS A 116 12.84 -3.84 -16.65
N PRO A 117 11.52 -3.72 -16.89
CA PRO A 117 10.69 -2.65 -16.35
C PRO A 117 10.77 -2.49 -14.82
N ILE A 118 10.92 -3.60 -14.08
CA ILE A 118 11.10 -3.59 -12.61
C ILE A 118 12.30 -2.74 -12.18
N LEU A 119 13.38 -2.68 -12.97
CA LEU A 119 14.55 -1.85 -12.62
C LEU A 119 14.19 -0.35 -12.61
N GLU A 120 13.43 0.11 -13.60
CA GLU A 120 12.94 1.49 -13.66
C GLU A 120 11.96 1.79 -12.52
N LEU A 121 11.09 0.81 -12.18
CA LEU A 121 10.17 0.93 -11.05
C LEU A 121 10.92 1.04 -9.71
N MET A 122 11.97 0.25 -9.52
CA MET A 122 12.81 0.31 -8.33
C MET A 122 13.54 1.66 -8.24
N GLU A 123 14.19 2.12 -9.31
CA GLU A 123 14.92 3.39 -9.33
C GLU A 123 13.99 4.57 -9.00
N ARG A 124 12.87 4.70 -9.73
CA ARG A 124 11.88 5.77 -9.50
C ARG A 124 11.35 5.78 -8.08
N ASN A 125 11.11 4.61 -7.49
CA ASN A 125 10.55 4.55 -6.14
C ASN A 125 11.61 4.76 -5.06
N HIS A 126 12.89 4.41 -5.28
CA HIS A 126 13.97 4.84 -4.39
C HIS A 126 14.08 6.38 -4.39
N GLU A 127 14.03 7.03 -5.55
CA GLU A 127 14.01 8.50 -5.62
C GLU A 127 12.80 9.11 -4.88
N ARG A 128 11.62 8.49 -5.01
CA ARG A 128 10.41 8.90 -4.29
C ARG A 128 10.60 8.79 -2.78
N TRP A 129 11.14 7.69 -2.29
CA TRP A 129 11.38 7.46 -0.85
C TRP A 129 12.38 8.47 -0.28
N GLU A 130 13.51 8.67 -0.95
CA GLU A 130 14.52 9.65 -0.55
C GLU A 130 13.97 11.08 -0.56
N SER A 131 13.18 11.42 -1.58
CA SER A 131 12.52 12.73 -1.68
C SER A 131 11.49 12.93 -0.55
N LEU A 132 10.72 11.89 -0.20
CA LEU A 132 9.80 11.93 0.93
C LEU A 132 10.56 12.25 2.22
N LEU A 133 11.61 11.50 2.54
CA LEU A 133 12.40 11.73 3.76
C LEU A 133 13.10 13.09 3.79
N ALA A 134 13.66 13.51 2.66
CA ALA A 134 14.37 14.78 2.54
C ALA A 134 13.44 15.99 2.71
N SER A 135 12.20 15.89 2.21
CA SER A 135 11.22 16.97 2.26
C SER A 135 10.59 17.20 3.64
N GLN A 136 10.74 16.26 4.59
CA GLN A 136 10.14 16.37 5.92
C GLN A 136 10.62 17.62 6.67
N SER A 137 9.65 18.38 7.19
CA SER A 137 9.85 19.61 7.95
C SER A 137 10.80 19.40 9.13
N LYS A 138 11.70 20.37 9.34
CA LYS A 138 12.68 20.33 10.44
C LYS A 138 12.30 21.23 11.60
N THR A 139 11.39 22.17 11.38
CA THR A 139 10.92 23.15 12.36
C THR A 139 9.39 23.25 12.37
N LEU A 140 8.82 23.70 13.48
CA LEU A 140 7.37 23.93 13.60
C LEU A 140 6.83 24.89 12.52
N PRO A 141 7.47 26.04 12.23
CA PRO A 141 7.06 26.91 11.13
C PRO A 141 6.99 26.22 9.76
N GLN A 142 7.99 25.39 9.44
CA GLN A 142 7.99 24.63 8.19
C GLN A 142 6.81 23.65 8.14
N ALA A 143 6.57 22.91 9.24
CA ALA A 143 5.48 21.93 9.31
C ALA A 143 4.10 22.59 9.18
N VAL A 144 3.91 23.78 9.76
CA VAL A 144 2.68 24.56 9.61
C VAL A 144 2.49 25.01 8.16
N ASN A 145 3.53 25.58 7.54
CA ASN A 145 3.48 26.02 6.15
C ASN A 145 3.25 24.86 5.18
N GLU A 146 3.89 23.73 5.42
CA GLU A 146 3.73 22.52 4.62
C GLU A 146 2.33 21.92 4.76
N TYR A 147 1.79 21.83 5.98
CA TYR A 147 0.40 21.43 6.19
C TYR A 147 -0.56 22.36 5.44
N THR A 148 -0.39 23.69 5.53
CA THR A 148 -1.26 24.64 4.82
C THR A 148 -1.12 24.54 3.31
N ARG A 149 0.09 24.34 2.79
CA ARG A 149 0.34 24.09 1.37
C ARG A 149 -0.33 22.81 0.88
N ARG A 150 -0.29 21.73 1.68
CA ARG A 150 -0.88 20.42 1.33
C ARG A 150 -2.40 20.45 1.35
N TYR A 151 -2.99 20.96 2.44
CA TYR A 151 -4.42 20.78 2.73
C TYR A 151 -5.26 22.05 2.57
N GLY A 152 -4.65 23.18 2.21
CA GLY A 152 -5.35 24.44 1.95
C GLY A 152 -6.01 25.07 3.18
N ARG A 153 -5.64 24.64 4.39
CA ARG A 153 -6.21 25.14 5.65
C ARG A 153 -5.15 25.23 6.74
N GLN A 154 -5.44 25.98 7.81
CA GLN A 154 -4.57 25.99 8.99
C GLN A 154 -4.59 24.62 9.68
N PRO A 155 -3.49 24.20 10.31
CA PRO A 155 -3.49 22.97 11.10
C PRO A 155 -4.45 23.05 12.29
N PRO A 156 -4.86 21.91 12.90
CA PRO A 156 -5.76 21.93 14.05
C PRO A 156 -5.07 22.47 15.32
N LYS A 157 -5.85 23.02 16.24
CA LYS A 157 -5.38 23.44 17.58
C LYS A 157 -4.71 22.25 18.29
N GLY A 158 -3.56 22.49 18.92
CA GLY A 158 -2.72 21.43 19.48
C GLY A 158 -1.65 20.88 18.53
N PHE A 159 -1.56 21.39 17.29
CA PHE A 159 -0.50 21.00 16.34
C PHE A 159 0.91 21.17 16.91
N ASP A 160 1.16 22.20 17.70
CA ASP A 160 2.44 22.42 18.38
C ASP A 160 2.74 21.32 19.42
N GLN A 161 1.73 20.85 20.15
CA GLN A 161 1.88 19.71 21.07
C GLN A 161 2.19 18.42 20.31
N TRP A 162 1.48 18.18 19.21
CA TRP A 162 1.76 17.06 18.30
C TRP A 162 3.18 17.14 17.70
N TRP A 163 3.62 18.32 17.28
CA TRP A 163 4.98 18.54 16.80
C TRP A 163 6.02 18.23 17.88
N GLN A 164 5.82 18.72 19.11
CA GLN A 164 6.71 18.42 20.23
C GLN A 164 6.71 16.92 20.58
N PHE A 165 5.57 16.25 20.49
CA PHE A 165 5.49 14.79 20.62
C PHE A 165 6.36 14.10 19.56
N CYS A 166 6.22 14.47 18.29
CA CYS A 166 7.01 13.91 17.19
C CYS A 166 8.51 14.14 17.43
N LYS A 167 8.93 15.34 17.84
CA LYS A 167 10.33 15.66 18.14
C LYS A 167 10.89 14.83 19.31
N ARG A 168 10.15 14.72 20.42
CA ARG A 168 10.59 13.95 21.60
C ARG A 168 10.74 12.46 21.28
N ASN A 169 9.82 11.91 20.48
CA ASN A 169 9.80 10.49 20.12
C ASN A 169 10.57 10.15 18.83
N LYS A 170 11.24 11.15 18.23
CA LYS A 170 12.02 10.99 17.00
C LYS A 170 11.19 10.41 15.85
N VAL A 171 9.94 10.86 15.71
CA VAL A 171 9.10 10.53 14.55
C VAL A 171 9.70 11.20 13.32
N LYS A 172 9.97 10.40 12.27
CA LYS A 172 10.73 10.85 11.09
C LYS A 172 9.82 11.44 10.00
N ILE A 173 8.62 10.87 9.80
CA ILE A 173 7.62 11.35 8.85
C ILE A 173 6.62 12.22 9.60
N VAL A 174 6.57 13.51 9.25
CA VAL A 174 5.78 14.53 9.96
C VAL A 174 4.79 15.25 9.02
N ASP A 175 5.01 15.26 7.71
CA ASP A 175 4.16 16.04 6.80
C ASP A 175 3.17 15.20 5.99
N ASP A 176 3.54 13.96 5.64
CA ASP A 176 2.78 13.08 4.75
C ASP A 176 1.70 12.29 5.52
N TYR A 177 0.59 12.96 5.83
CA TYR A 177 -0.60 12.39 6.47
C TYR A 177 -1.85 12.58 5.59
N ASP A 178 -1.70 12.50 4.26
CA ASP A 178 -2.79 12.83 3.34
C ASP A 178 -3.95 11.81 3.43
N GLN A 179 -3.69 10.58 3.92
CA GLN A 179 -4.74 9.62 4.26
C GLN A 179 -5.71 10.15 5.33
N ILE A 180 -5.20 10.81 6.37
CA ILE A 180 -6.06 11.47 7.38
C ILE A 180 -6.92 12.51 6.68
N ASN A 181 -6.30 13.36 5.84
CA ASN A 181 -7.02 14.41 5.13
C ASN A 181 -8.13 13.86 4.23
N ARG A 182 -7.87 12.78 3.47
CA ARG A 182 -8.87 12.12 2.63
C ARG A 182 -10.11 11.67 3.44
N ASP A 183 -9.90 11.23 4.67
CA ASP A 183 -10.96 10.72 5.53
C ASP A 183 -11.78 11.86 6.17
N ILE A 184 -11.11 12.95 6.56
CA ILE A 184 -11.76 14.07 7.26
C ILE A 184 -12.40 15.10 6.33
N GLU A 185 -11.90 15.27 5.11
CA GLU A 185 -12.27 16.38 4.23
C GLU A 185 -13.79 16.45 4.02
N LEU A 186 -14.42 15.34 3.67
CA LEU A 186 -15.86 15.28 3.38
C LEU A 186 -16.73 15.58 4.61
N HIS A 187 -16.21 15.39 5.81
CA HIS A 187 -16.93 15.68 7.04
C HIS A 187 -17.02 17.19 7.34
N PHE A 188 -16.21 18.02 6.70
CA PHE A 188 -16.37 19.48 6.78
C PHE A 188 -17.67 19.98 6.14
N ALA A 189 -18.28 19.21 5.25
CA ALA A 189 -19.59 19.51 4.68
C ALA A 189 -20.74 19.39 5.70
N LEU A 190 -20.51 18.74 6.85
CA LEU A 190 -21.48 18.66 7.93
C LEU A 190 -21.28 19.85 8.89
N SER A 191 -22.39 20.45 9.33
CA SER A 191 -22.34 21.42 10.43
C SER A 191 -21.81 20.75 11.70
N PRO A 192 -21.16 21.49 12.62
CA PRO A 192 -20.71 20.93 13.90
C PRO A 192 -21.82 20.21 14.68
N GLU A 193 -23.02 20.79 14.70
CA GLU A 193 -24.20 20.20 15.33
C GLU A 193 -24.57 18.85 14.71
N LEU A 194 -24.65 18.78 13.37
CA LEU A 194 -24.98 17.54 12.67
C LEU A 194 -23.87 16.49 12.81
N PHE A 195 -22.60 16.90 12.79
CA PHE A 195 -21.48 16.00 13.02
C PHE A 195 -21.58 15.35 14.40
N ARG A 196 -21.79 16.13 15.48
CA ARG A 196 -21.98 15.61 16.83
C ARG A 196 -23.21 14.72 16.95
N LYS A 197 -24.34 15.10 16.34
CA LYS A 197 -25.54 14.25 16.27
C LYS A 197 -25.21 12.87 15.66
N ARG A 198 -24.39 12.82 14.61
CA ARG A 198 -23.95 11.55 14.00
C ARG A 198 -23.00 10.76 14.89
N VAL A 199 -22.09 11.43 15.60
CA VAL A 199 -21.23 10.79 16.62
C VAL A 199 -22.07 10.16 17.73
N ASP A 200 -23.09 10.85 18.22
CA ASP A 200 -23.96 10.33 19.27
C ASP A 200 -24.77 9.11 18.81
N LEU A 201 -25.27 9.12 17.57
CA LEU A 201 -25.97 7.96 16.97
C LEU A 201 -25.07 6.72 16.85
N LEU A 202 -23.74 6.89 16.77
CA LEU A 202 -22.82 5.75 16.70
C LEU A 202 -22.70 5.01 18.03
N LYS A 203 -23.07 5.62 19.16
CA LYS A 203 -23.09 4.96 20.49
C LYS A 203 -24.08 3.80 20.56
N GLU A 204 -25.14 3.86 19.75
CA GLU A 204 -26.18 2.83 19.64
C GLU A 204 -25.92 1.83 18.51
N THR A 205 -24.86 2.04 17.71
CA THR A 205 -24.56 1.17 16.58
C THR A 205 -24.00 -0.17 17.09
N PRO A 206 -24.59 -1.33 16.71
CA PRO A 206 -24.09 -2.65 17.12
C PRO A 206 -22.65 -2.88 16.70
N HIS A 207 -21.97 -3.78 17.42
CA HIS A 207 -20.59 -4.17 17.13
C HIS A 207 -19.60 -2.99 17.15
N THR A 208 -19.87 -2.00 18.01
CA THR A 208 -18.96 -0.87 18.25
C THR A 208 -18.45 -0.84 19.68
N SER A 209 -17.37 -0.10 19.87
CA SER A 209 -16.86 0.33 21.17
C SER A 209 -16.71 1.84 21.18
N GLN A 210 -16.81 2.44 22.36
CA GLN A 210 -16.75 3.88 22.57
C GLN A 210 -15.52 4.22 23.40
N ILE A 211 -14.72 5.15 22.93
CA ILE A 211 -13.55 5.66 23.63
C ILE A 211 -13.78 7.14 23.91
N THR A 212 -13.83 7.50 25.20
CA THR A 212 -13.81 8.89 25.64
C THR A 212 -12.41 9.24 26.13
N LEU A 213 -11.81 10.27 25.53
CA LEU A 213 -10.52 10.81 25.92
C LEU A 213 -10.73 12.18 26.56
N SER A 214 -10.10 12.38 27.72
CA SER A 214 -10.14 13.66 28.44
C SER A 214 -8.72 14.16 28.72
N PRO A 215 -8.41 15.44 28.42
CA PRO A 215 -7.11 16.01 28.76
C PRO A 215 -6.96 16.32 30.25
N THR A 216 -8.07 16.52 30.97
CA THR A 216 -8.08 16.94 32.39
C THR A 216 -8.69 15.91 33.34
N GLY A 217 -9.48 14.98 32.82
CA GLY A 217 -10.16 13.94 33.58
C GLY A 217 -9.73 12.53 33.17
N PRO A 218 -10.35 11.49 33.76
CA PRO A 218 -10.09 10.12 33.38
C PRO A 218 -10.67 9.82 31.99
N SER A 219 -9.86 9.15 31.15
CA SER A 219 -10.33 8.56 29.90
C SER A 219 -11.04 7.24 30.16
N SER A 220 -11.95 6.82 29.26
CA SER A 220 -12.72 5.59 29.43
C SER A 220 -12.97 4.85 28.12
N LEU A 221 -13.12 3.52 28.23
CA LEU A 221 -13.47 2.60 27.15
C LEU A 221 -14.73 1.81 27.56
N TYR A 222 -15.79 1.87 26.77
CA TYR A 222 -17.08 1.24 27.05
C TYR A 222 -17.83 0.82 25.77
N GLY A 223 -19.02 0.24 25.91
CA GLY A 223 -19.83 -0.29 24.79
C GLY A 223 -19.69 -1.80 24.56
N GLU A 224 -20.48 -2.34 23.63
CA GLU A 224 -20.62 -3.78 23.38
C GLU A 224 -19.27 -4.47 23.13
N ARG A 225 -18.40 -3.86 22.32
CA ARG A 225 -17.12 -4.44 21.89
C ARG A 225 -15.91 -3.92 22.67
N ALA A 226 -16.11 -3.26 23.81
CA ALA A 226 -15.03 -2.73 24.66
C ALA A 226 -14.03 -3.80 25.15
N HIS A 227 -14.47 -5.06 25.24
CA HIS A 227 -13.64 -6.19 25.65
C HIS A 227 -12.70 -6.70 24.55
N SER A 228 -12.96 -6.33 23.28
CA SER A 228 -12.18 -6.79 22.12
C SER A 228 -10.71 -6.37 22.23
N ALA A 229 -9.80 -7.18 21.66
CA ALA A 229 -8.39 -6.81 21.57
C ALA A 229 -8.21 -5.50 20.79
N ARG A 230 -8.99 -5.31 19.71
CA ARG A 230 -9.01 -4.10 18.87
C ARG A 230 -9.25 -2.84 19.70
N ALA A 231 -10.33 -2.82 20.47
CA ALA A 231 -10.69 -1.66 21.29
C ALA A 231 -9.69 -1.41 22.42
N ARG A 232 -9.27 -2.46 23.14
CA ARG A 232 -8.34 -2.32 24.27
C ARG A 232 -6.96 -1.84 23.84
N LEU A 233 -6.43 -2.39 22.74
CA LEU A 233 -5.11 -1.99 22.24
C LEU A 233 -5.13 -0.57 21.68
N LEU A 234 -6.19 -0.19 20.95
CA LEU A 234 -6.33 1.20 20.49
C LEU A 234 -6.43 2.16 21.67
N PHE A 235 -7.21 1.84 22.70
CA PHE A 235 -7.29 2.66 23.91
C PHE A 235 -5.92 2.81 24.60
N GLN A 236 -5.17 1.72 24.73
CA GLN A 236 -3.80 1.76 25.27
C GLN A 236 -2.85 2.63 24.43
N LEU A 237 -3.03 2.65 23.11
CA LEU A 237 -2.26 3.51 22.21
C LEU A 237 -2.56 4.99 22.45
N ILE A 238 -3.83 5.37 22.56
CA ILE A 238 -4.27 6.78 22.50
C ILE A 238 -4.55 7.43 23.85
N GLU A 239 -4.75 6.66 24.93
CA GLU A 239 -4.99 7.23 26.27
C GLU A 239 -3.83 8.10 26.77
N PRO A 240 -2.54 7.72 26.62
CA PRO A 240 -1.42 8.54 27.10
C PRO A 240 -1.29 9.91 26.42
N ILE A 241 -1.78 10.04 25.18
CA ILE A 241 -1.75 11.29 24.43
C ILE A 241 -3.00 12.17 24.67
N ALA A 242 -4.02 11.66 25.37
CA ALA A 242 -5.24 12.40 25.68
C ALA A 242 -4.97 13.73 26.40
N GLN A 243 -3.96 13.76 27.28
CA GLN A 243 -3.51 14.95 28.01
C GLN A 243 -3.11 16.14 27.11
N PHE A 244 -2.79 15.88 25.84
CA PHE A 244 -2.39 16.91 24.88
C PHE A 244 -3.53 17.39 23.98
N LEU A 245 -4.72 16.80 24.10
CA LEU A 245 -5.87 17.17 23.30
C LEU A 245 -6.44 18.53 23.75
N PRO A 246 -6.97 19.34 22.81
CA PRO A 246 -7.54 20.64 23.13
C PRO A 246 -8.86 20.59 23.92
N GLY A 247 -9.51 19.42 24.01
CA GLY A 247 -10.73 19.19 24.78
C GLY A 247 -11.15 17.73 24.79
N ASP A 248 -12.22 17.43 25.54
CA ASP A 248 -12.80 16.09 25.61
C ASP A 248 -13.35 15.64 24.26
N ILE A 249 -13.12 14.38 23.91
CA ILE A 249 -13.70 13.76 22.70
C ILE A 249 -14.22 12.37 22.99
N THR A 250 -15.29 11.98 22.29
CA THR A 250 -15.76 10.59 22.22
C THR A 250 -15.73 10.14 20.78
N LEU A 251 -15.14 8.97 20.54
CA LEU A 251 -15.11 8.30 19.24
C LEU A 251 -15.70 6.90 19.32
N SER A 252 -16.26 6.45 18.21
CA SER A 252 -16.78 5.08 18.04
C SER A 252 -15.88 4.27 17.13
N LEU A 253 -15.39 3.14 17.60
CA LEU A 253 -14.60 2.17 16.85
C LEU A 253 -15.49 1.00 16.44
N SER A 254 -15.54 0.70 15.14
CA SER A 254 -16.17 -0.53 14.65
C SER A 254 -15.28 -1.74 14.94
N ASP A 255 -15.90 -2.86 15.30
CA ASP A 255 -15.21 -4.14 15.44
C ASP A 255 -15.27 -5.01 14.17
N HIS A 256 -15.87 -4.51 13.09
CA HIS A 256 -15.90 -5.20 11.79
C HIS A 256 -14.58 -5.06 11.04
N ASP A 257 -14.23 -6.08 10.25
CA ASP A 257 -13.00 -6.08 9.47
C ASP A 257 -12.99 -5.00 8.37
N LEU A 258 -14.15 -4.70 7.78
CA LEU A 258 -14.30 -3.81 6.63
C LEU A 258 -15.44 -2.81 6.85
N GLY A 259 -15.24 -1.57 6.43
CA GLY A 259 -16.27 -0.53 6.44
C GLY A 259 -17.54 -0.92 5.68
N SER A 260 -18.70 -0.71 6.31
CA SER A 260 -20.01 -1.10 5.76
C SER A 260 -20.59 -0.05 4.83
N TRP A 261 -20.13 1.20 4.92
CA TRP A 261 -20.73 2.33 4.18
C TRP A 261 -19.93 2.66 2.94
N LEU A 262 -20.62 2.98 1.86
CA LEU A 262 -19.98 3.29 0.59
C LEU A 262 -20.54 4.60 0.06
N LEU A 263 -19.69 5.62 0.00
CA LEU A 263 -20.11 6.94 -0.40
C LEU A 263 -20.32 6.99 -1.90
N GLY A 264 -21.50 7.46 -2.33
CA GLY A 264 -21.73 7.83 -3.72
C GLY A 264 -20.83 8.95 -4.20
N ASP A 265 -20.42 8.88 -5.46
CA ASP A 265 -19.71 9.99 -6.08
C ASP A 265 -20.57 11.27 -6.09
N ASP A 266 -21.88 11.15 -6.29
CA ASP A 266 -22.85 12.25 -6.19
C ASP A 266 -22.82 12.93 -4.81
N GLN A 267 -22.86 12.15 -3.73
CA GLN A 267 -22.76 12.65 -2.36
C GLN A 267 -21.39 13.29 -2.10
N LYS A 268 -20.33 12.66 -2.60
CA LYS A 268 -18.96 13.16 -2.48
C LYS A 268 -18.80 14.51 -3.15
N GLN A 269 -19.25 14.67 -4.40
CA GLN A 269 -19.17 15.94 -5.12
C GLN A 269 -20.00 17.02 -4.40
N ALA A 270 -21.22 16.69 -3.95
CA ALA A 270 -22.04 17.63 -3.20
C ALA A 270 -21.37 18.12 -1.90
N ALA A 271 -20.68 17.23 -1.18
CA ALA A 271 -19.90 17.59 0.01
C ALA A 271 -18.72 18.51 -0.34
N LEU A 272 -17.95 18.17 -1.37
CA LEU A 272 -16.81 18.98 -1.83
C LEU A 272 -17.24 20.36 -2.35
N ASP A 273 -18.38 20.43 -3.05
CA ASP A 273 -18.96 21.69 -3.52
C ASP A 273 -19.40 22.56 -2.34
N ALA A 274 -20.09 21.99 -1.34
CA ALA A 274 -20.47 22.73 -0.13
C ALA A 274 -19.26 23.28 0.63
N ILE A 275 -18.19 22.49 0.76
CA ILE A 275 -16.93 22.93 1.39
C ILE A 275 -16.29 24.08 0.62
N ARG A 276 -16.21 23.97 -0.71
CA ARG A 276 -15.66 25.04 -1.57
C ARG A 276 -16.46 26.33 -1.44
N ASP A 277 -17.77 26.22 -1.31
CA ASP A 277 -18.68 27.36 -1.20
C ASP A 277 -18.74 27.91 0.25
N GLY A 278 -18.00 27.33 1.20
CA GLY A 278 -17.94 27.78 2.58
C GLY A 278 -19.24 27.55 3.36
N ARG A 279 -20.01 26.53 3.01
CA ARG A 279 -21.31 26.20 3.62
C ARG A 279 -21.39 24.74 4.07
N TYR A 280 -22.43 24.44 4.84
CA TYR A 280 -22.78 23.07 5.21
C TYR A 280 -23.92 22.54 4.34
N LEU A 281 -23.97 21.22 4.16
CA LEU A 281 -25.13 20.51 3.63
C LEU A 281 -26.21 20.44 4.72
N THR A 282 -27.46 20.72 4.35
CA THR A 282 -28.61 20.55 5.25
C THR A 282 -29.00 19.07 5.37
N GLU A 283 -29.76 18.72 6.41
CA GLU A 283 -30.33 17.37 6.52
C GLU A 283 -31.25 17.04 5.34
N GLU A 284 -31.94 18.04 4.77
CA GLU A 284 -32.80 17.90 3.58
C GLU A 284 -31.99 17.60 2.32
N GLU A 285 -30.86 18.30 2.10
CA GLU A 285 -29.93 18.00 1.01
C GLU A 285 -29.35 16.59 1.18
N LEU A 286 -28.89 16.24 2.38
CA LEU A 286 -28.31 14.93 2.66
C LEU A 286 -29.31 13.79 2.43
N LYS A 287 -30.59 13.95 2.77
CA LYS A 287 -31.64 12.94 2.47
C LYS A 287 -31.76 12.61 0.97
N VAL A 288 -31.37 13.52 0.07
CA VAL A 288 -31.36 13.25 -1.38
C VAL A 288 -30.29 12.23 -1.73
N TYR A 289 -29.12 12.37 -1.14
CA TYR A 289 -27.94 11.56 -1.41
C TYR A 289 -27.87 10.29 -0.55
N GLU A 290 -28.30 10.34 0.71
CA GLU A 290 -28.18 9.25 1.69
C GLU A 290 -29.27 8.18 1.50
N LYS A 291 -29.37 7.65 0.28
CA LYS A 291 -30.35 6.63 -0.13
C LYS A 291 -29.65 5.36 -0.54
N ARG A 292 -30.15 4.24 -0.02
CA ARG A 292 -29.66 2.91 -0.38
C ARG A 292 -29.97 2.51 -1.82
N GLU A 293 -31.11 2.93 -2.37
CA GLU A 293 -31.49 2.66 -3.76
C GLU A 293 -31.99 3.93 -4.47
N GLY A 294 -31.85 3.98 -5.80
CA GLY A 294 -32.44 5.04 -6.62
C GLY A 294 -31.59 6.31 -6.84
N ARG A 295 -30.28 6.29 -6.53
CA ARG A 295 -29.36 7.42 -6.79
C ARG A 295 -29.00 7.61 -8.26
N LEU A 296 -28.67 6.51 -8.94
CA LEU A 296 -28.16 6.49 -10.31
C LEU A 296 -28.87 5.41 -11.15
N PRO A 297 -28.83 5.48 -12.50
CA PRO A 297 -29.48 4.50 -13.37
C PRO A 297 -28.82 3.11 -13.39
N VAL A 298 -27.79 2.90 -12.57
CA VAL A 298 -27.07 1.63 -12.38
C VAL A 298 -27.24 1.14 -10.93
N LYS A 299 -27.33 -0.17 -10.73
CA LYS A 299 -27.54 -0.81 -9.42
C LYS A 299 -26.24 -1.45 -8.89
N GLY A 300 -26.23 -1.80 -7.61
CA GLY A 300 -25.13 -2.55 -7.01
C GLY A 300 -23.98 -1.66 -6.55
N LEU A 301 -22.78 -2.22 -6.40
CA LEU A 301 -21.60 -1.50 -5.90
C LEU A 301 -21.21 -0.34 -6.82
N VAL A 302 -21.33 -0.54 -8.13
CA VAL A 302 -21.00 0.45 -9.16
C VAL A 302 -21.91 1.69 -9.15
N SER A 303 -23.00 1.67 -8.39
CA SER A 303 -23.80 2.88 -8.13
C SER A 303 -23.05 3.95 -7.30
N ALA A 304 -21.94 3.60 -6.67
CA ALA A 304 -21.04 4.55 -6.03
C ALA A 304 -19.98 5.13 -6.97
N CYS A 305 -19.91 4.64 -8.21
CA CYS A 305 -18.92 5.09 -9.17
C CYS A 305 -19.29 6.41 -9.83
N PRO A 306 -18.30 7.25 -10.19
CA PRO A 306 -18.52 8.48 -10.93
C PRO A 306 -19.16 8.15 -12.29
N PRO A 307 -20.16 8.90 -12.75
CA PRO A 307 -20.70 8.73 -14.09
C PRO A 307 -19.59 8.78 -15.15
N GLY A 308 -19.59 7.81 -16.07
CA GLY A 308 -18.58 7.67 -17.11
C GLY A 308 -17.30 6.95 -16.71
N SER A 309 -17.07 6.63 -15.43
CA SER A 309 -15.92 5.80 -15.03
C SER A 309 -16.04 4.36 -15.57
N PRO A 310 -14.94 3.60 -15.70
CA PRO A 310 -14.98 2.21 -16.15
C PRO A 310 -15.97 1.32 -15.38
N GLY A 311 -16.00 1.41 -14.05
CA GLY A 311 -16.95 0.68 -13.21
C GLY A 311 -18.41 1.11 -13.45
N TRP A 312 -18.68 2.40 -13.63
CA TRP A 312 -20.02 2.87 -13.98
C TRP A 312 -20.46 2.38 -15.37
N GLN A 313 -19.57 2.45 -16.37
CA GLN A 313 -19.82 1.96 -17.72
C GLN A 313 -20.09 0.45 -17.73
N ARG A 314 -19.36 -0.32 -16.92
CA ARG A 314 -19.65 -1.74 -16.70
C ARG A 314 -21.05 -1.97 -16.13
N GLY A 315 -21.49 -1.14 -15.19
CA GLY A 315 -22.86 -1.18 -14.67
C GLY A 315 -23.91 -0.91 -15.75
N VAL A 316 -23.65 0.04 -16.65
CA VAL A 316 -24.51 0.34 -17.80
C VAL A 316 -24.55 -0.82 -18.79
N ALA A 317 -23.40 -1.36 -19.18
CA ALA A 317 -23.30 -2.50 -20.09
C ALA A 317 -24.08 -3.72 -19.56
N LYS A 318 -23.90 -4.05 -18.27
CA LYS A 318 -24.63 -5.15 -17.61
C LYS A 318 -26.14 -4.93 -17.60
N ARG A 319 -26.61 -3.69 -17.38
CA ARG A 319 -28.04 -3.33 -17.46
C ARG A 319 -28.58 -3.51 -18.88
N ASP A 320 -27.79 -3.16 -19.88
CA ASP A 320 -28.17 -3.17 -21.29
C ASP A 320 -27.92 -4.54 -21.96
N GLY A 321 -27.44 -5.54 -21.20
CA GLY A 321 -27.17 -6.89 -21.69
C GLY A 321 -25.98 -6.97 -22.65
N LEU A 322 -25.06 -6.00 -22.59
CA LEU A 322 -23.88 -5.95 -23.44
C LEU A 322 -22.75 -6.79 -22.85
N GLU A 323 -22.02 -7.48 -23.73
CA GLU A 323 -20.77 -8.15 -23.34
C GLU A 323 -19.70 -7.10 -23.02
N MET A 324 -18.97 -7.36 -21.95
CA MET A 324 -17.82 -6.55 -21.56
C MET A 324 -16.60 -6.98 -22.39
N GLU A 325 -15.85 -5.99 -22.86
CA GLU A 325 -14.59 -6.25 -23.58
C GLU A 325 -13.59 -6.94 -22.64
N GLU A 326 -12.94 -8.00 -23.14
CA GLU A 326 -11.89 -8.68 -22.38
C GLU A 326 -10.70 -7.74 -22.18
N LEU A 327 -10.14 -7.74 -20.96
CA LEU A 327 -8.93 -6.99 -20.67
C LEU A 327 -7.77 -7.47 -21.56
N SER A 328 -6.93 -6.53 -21.97
CA SER A 328 -5.68 -6.82 -22.68
C SER A 328 -4.82 -7.81 -21.89
N LYS A 329 -4.31 -8.84 -22.57
CA LYS A 329 -3.38 -9.85 -22.01
C LYS A 329 -1.91 -9.39 -22.00
N GLU A 330 -1.67 -8.10 -22.10
CA GLU A 330 -0.33 -7.52 -22.07
C GLU A 330 0.30 -7.70 -20.68
N THR A 331 1.62 -7.97 -20.64
CA THR A 331 2.37 -7.95 -19.38
C THR A 331 2.41 -6.53 -18.80
N THR A 332 1.95 -6.39 -17.56
CA THR A 332 1.95 -5.13 -16.81
C THR A 332 2.45 -5.31 -15.39
N PHE A 333 3.02 -4.25 -14.81
CA PHE A 333 3.42 -4.18 -13.41
C PHE A 333 2.81 -2.95 -12.74
N ILE A 334 2.62 -2.99 -11.42
CA ILE A 334 2.08 -1.86 -10.65
C ILE A 334 3.20 -0.85 -10.40
N TYR A 335 3.03 0.40 -10.84
CA TYR A 335 3.92 1.51 -10.47
C TYR A 335 3.34 2.38 -9.35
N ASP A 336 2.01 2.42 -9.22
CA ASP A 336 1.30 3.19 -8.20
C ASP A 336 0.11 2.38 -7.65
N PRO A 337 0.28 1.68 -6.52
CA PRO A 337 -0.74 0.82 -5.93
C PRO A 337 -2.04 1.56 -5.56
N ASP A 338 -1.96 2.84 -5.16
CA ASP A 338 -3.14 3.60 -4.74
C ASP A 338 -4.17 3.75 -5.86
N LEU A 339 -3.71 3.79 -7.11
CA LEU A 339 -4.56 3.85 -8.31
C LEU A 339 -5.23 2.51 -8.63
N THR A 340 -4.76 1.40 -8.05
CA THR A 340 -5.29 0.05 -8.31
C THR A 340 -6.42 -0.35 -7.35
N TYR A 341 -6.60 0.36 -6.23
CA TYR A 341 -7.54 -0.03 -5.17
C TYR A 341 -9.01 0.26 -5.48
N ASP A 342 -9.29 1.26 -6.33
CA ASP A 342 -10.66 1.70 -6.62
C ASP A 342 -11.29 0.88 -7.75
N TYR A 343 -12.28 0.05 -7.40
CA TYR A 343 -13.03 -0.76 -8.36
C TYR A 343 -13.82 0.07 -9.39
N CYS A 344 -14.00 1.37 -9.17
CA CYS A 344 -14.62 2.24 -10.17
C CYS A 344 -13.72 2.56 -11.35
N TYR A 345 -12.40 2.40 -11.19
CA TYR A 345 -11.40 2.52 -12.24
C TYR A 345 -10.75 1.17 -12.60
N ASN A 346 -10.85 0.18 -11.70
CA ASN A 346 -10.38 -1.20 -11.86
C ASN A 346 -11.56 -2.20 -11.73
N PRO A 347 -12.50 -2.21 -12.69
CA PRO A 347 -13.78 -2.89 -12.57
C PRO A 347 -13.70 -4.43 -12.56
N GLU A 348 -12.57 -5.01 -12.94
CA GLU A 348 -12.30 -6.45 -12.82
C GLU A 348 -12.24 -6.92 -11.37
N LEU A 349 -11.90 -6.03 -10.43
CA LEU A 349 -11.91 -6.34 -8.99
C LEU A 349 -13.29 -6.84 -8.49
N LEU A 350 -14.36 -6.40 -9.15
CA LEU A 350 -15.74 -6.84 -8.85
C LEU A 350 -15.94 -8.36 -9.06
N ASP A 351 -15.14 -8.97 -9.95
CA ASP A 351 -15.24 -10.40 -10.26
C ASP A 351 -14.23 -11.23 -9.47
N ILE A 352 -13.05 -10.67 -9.19
CA ILE A 352 -11.90 -11.43 -8.68
C ILE A 352 -11.61 -11.21 -7.19
N HIS A 353 -12.29 -10.26 -6.54
CA HIS A 353 -12.10 -9.97 -5.11
C HIS A 353 -13.35 -10.29 -4.29
N GLY A 354 -13.19 -11.04 -3.19
CA GLY A 354 -14.31 -11.59 -2.44
C GLY A 354 -15.16 -10.52 -1.75
N ALA A 355 -14.53 -9.45 -1.26
CA ALA A 355 -15.22 -8.31 -0.64
C ALA A 355 -16.12 -7.49 -1.61
N LEU A 356 -15.91 -7.66 -2.93
CA LEU A 356 -16.64 -6.96 -3.99
C LEU A 356 -17.56 -7.89 -4.79
N SER A 357 -17.47 -9.20 -4.56
CA SER A 357 -18.14 -10.23 -5.34
C SER A 357 -19.67 -10.30 -5.14
N TRP A 358 -20.17 -9.65 -4.08
CA TRP A 358 -21.59 -9.49 -3.81
C TRP A 358 -22.07 -8.11 -4.29
N ASP A 359 -22.76 -8.11 -5.43
CA ASP A 359 -23.20 -6.90 -6.12
C ASP A 359 -24.53 -6.35 -5.56
N PHE A 360 -24.50 -5.84 -4.33
CA PHE A 360 -25.62 -5.12 -3.72
C PHE A 360 -25.23 -3.71 -3.30
N THR A 361 -26.20 -2.79 -3.37
CA THR A 361 -25.97 -1.42 -2.95
C THR A 361 -25.81 -1.33 -1.44
N ARG A 362 -24.70 -0.71 -1.01
CA ARG A 362 -24.39 -0.43 0.39
C ARG A 362 -25.04 0.89 0.83
N GLU A 363 -25.19 1.05 2.13
CA GLU A 363 -25.62 2.32 2.71
C GLU A 363 -24.61 3.43 2.40
N THR A 364 -25.11 4.62 2.07
CA THR A 364 -24.28 5.81 1.77
C THR A 364 -24.57 6.88 2.82
N VAL A 365 -23.75 6.94 3.85
CA VAL A 365 -23.94 7.91 4.93
C VAL A 365 -22.57 8.40 5.36
N LEU A 366 -22.39 9.72 5.45
CA LEU A 366 -21.16 10.32 6.01
C LEU A 366 -21.15 10.12 7.53
N ARG A 367 -20.74 8.94 7.99
CA ARG A 367 -20.66 8.60 9.42
C ARG A 367 -19.23 8.73 9.95
N PRO A 368 -19.01 9.47 11.04
CA PRO A 368 -17.70 9.71 11.61
C PRO A 368 -17.22 8.54 12.50
N ILE A 369 -17.15 7.34 11.94
CA ILE A 369 -16.75 6.11 12.64
C ILE A 369 -15.30 5.74 12.33
N PHE A 370 -14.59 5.22 13.34
CA PHE A 370 -13.24 4.72 13.19
C PHE A 370 -13.27 3.26 12.74
N GLN A 371 -12.43 2.93 11.76
CA GLN A 371 -12.41 1.63 11.13
C GLN A 371 -11.00 1.14 10.82
N LEU A 372 -10.79 -0.18 10.87
CA LEU A 372 -9.48 -0.80 10.70
C LEU A 372 -9.09 -0.99 9.22
N SER A 373 -10.07 -1.23 8.33
CA SER A 373 -9.87 -1.17 6.88
C SER A 373 -11.13 -0.76 6.13
N LYS A 374 -10.94 -0.28 4.90
CA LYS A 374 -12.01 0.30 4.10
C LYS A 374 -11.65 0.26 2.61
N PHE A 375 -12.62 0.42 1.71
CA PHE A 375 -12.32 0.66 0.29
C PHE A 375 -11.92 2.12 0.03
N ALA A 376 -11.35 2.43 -1.13
CA ALA A 376 -10.98 3.80 -1.52
C ALA A 376 -12.13 4.83 -1.47
N ARG A 377 -13.40 4.38 -1.43
CA ARG A 377 -14.62 5.19 -1.45
C ARG A 377 -15.37 5.26 -0.12
N ASN A 378 -14.86 4.58 0.89
CA ASN A 378 -15.44 4.53 2.22
C ASN A 378 -15.17 5.84 3.00
N PRO A 379 -16.18 6.43 3.67
CA PRO A 379 -16.01 7.67 4.42
C PRO A 379 -15.38 7.47 5.82
N GLU A 380 -15.19 6.24 6.29
CA GLU A 380 -14.70 5.96 7.65
C GLU A 380 -13.26 6.48 7.90
N PHE A 381 -12.93 6.78 9.17
CA PHE A 381 -11.58 7.18 9.58
C PHE A 381 -10.71 5.95 9.79
N LEU A 382 -9.62 5.81 9.03
CA LEU A 382 -8.68 4.71 9.23
C LEU A 382 -7.92 4.87 10.55
N THR A 383 -7.99 3.84 11.39
CA THR A 383 -7.20 3.70 12.61
C THR A 383 -6.03 2.74 12.41
N THR A 384 -5.14 2.64 13.40
CA THR A 384 -3.97 1.74 13.36
C THR A 384 -4.35 0.35 13.87
N PRO A 385 -4.35 -0.71 13.03
CA PRO A 385 -4.66 -2.06 13.50
C PRO A 385 -3.54 -2.63 14.36
N LEU A 386 -3.88 -3.01 15.59
CA LEU A 386 -2.90 -3.40 16.62
C LEU A 386 -2.98 -4.89 17.01
N GLU A 387 -4.00 -5.63 16.56
CA GLU A 387 -4.23 -7.01 17.02
C GLU A 387 -3.10 -7.99 16.65
N ALA A 388 -2.27 -7.63 15.68
CA ALA A 388 -1.09 -8.38 15.26
C ALA A 388 0.17 -7.51 15.19
N TYR A 389 0.14 -6.32 15.82
CA TYR A 389 1.33 -5.51 16.02
C TYR A 389 2.28 -6.24 16.98
N GLU A 390 3.56 -6.27 16.64
CA GLU A 390 4.59 -6.86 17.48
C GLU A 390 5.66 -5.81 17.78
N ASN A 391 6.06 -5.66 19.06
CA ASN A 391 7.24 -4.88 19.38
C ASN A 391 8.49 -5.65 18.97
N PHE A 392 9.27 -5.10 18.03
CA PHE A 392 10.42 -5.80 17.44
C PHE A 392 11.54 -6.06 18.42
N THR A 393 11.69 -5.23 19.45
CA THR A 393 12.67 -5.48 20.51
C THR A 393 12.29 -6.66 21.41
N SER A 394 11.07 -7.18 21.29
CA SER A 394 10.63 -8.31 22.09
C SER A 394 11.30 -9.61 21.65
N PRO A 395 11.65 -10.51 22.60
CA PRO A 395 12.19 -11.83 22.26
C PRO A 395 11.26 -12.67 21.36
N ALA A 396 9.95 -12.44 21.43
CA ALA A 396 8.98 -13.16 20.61
C ALA A 396 9.02 -12.73 19.14
N ALA A 397 9.20 -11.43 18.87
CA ALA A 397 9.37 -10.92 17.51
C ALA A 397 10.72 -11.36 16.92
N GLN A 398 11.80 -11.28 17.71
CA GLN A 398 13.14 -11.67 17.27
C GLN A 398 13.25 -13.14 16.84
N LYS A 399 12.45 -14.05 17.40
CA LYS A 399 12.41 -15.47 16.98
C LYS A 399 11.87 -15.66 15.56
N LYS A 400 11.10 -14.72 15.04
CA LYS A 400 10.45 -14.79 13.72
C LYS A 400 11.28 -14.11 12.63
N TYR A 401 12.43 -13.55 13.00
CA TYR A 401 13.37 -12.92 12.09
C TYR A 401 14.45 -13.92 11.68
N ALA A 402 14.83 -13.87 10.40
CA ALA A 402 16.05 -14.49 9.89
C ALA A 402 16.74 -13.52 8.92
N PRO A 403 18.05 -13.27 9.06
CA PRO A 403 18.78 -12.42 8.12
C PRO A 403 18.81 -13.05 6.73
N TRP A 404 18.91 -12.20 5.70
CA TRP A 404 18.81 -12.63 4.29
C TRP A 404 19.73 -13.81 3.94
N ASN A 405 20.97 -13.79 4.43
CA ASN A 405 21.99 -14.80 4.16
C ASN A 405 21.72 -16.16 4.84
N GLU A 406 20.84 -16.22 5.85
CA GLU A 406 20.43 -17.47 6.50
C GLU A 406 19.17 -18.08 5.86
N LYS A 407 18.53 -17.36 4.93
CA LYS A 407 17.37 -17.86 4.20
C LYS A 407 17.80 -18.85 3.13
N THR A 408 17.10 -19.98 3.06
CA THR A 408 17.51 -21.15 2.28
C THR A 408 16.51 -21.53 1.19
N ILE A 409 15.34 -20.86 1.13
CA ILE A 409 14.26 -21.22 0.21
C ILE A 409 13.87 -20.02 -0.64
N ASP A 410 14.08 -20.13 -1.94
CA ASP A 410 13.86 -19.07 -2.94
C ASP A 410 12.44 -19.10 -3.55
N LYS A 411 11.49 -19.67 -2.83
CA LYS A 411 10.07 -19.76 -3.24
C LYS A 411 9.23 -18.70 -2.56
N LEU A 412 8.18 -18.27 -3.24
CA LEU A 412 7.13 -17.46 -2.66
C LEU A 412 6.27 -18.29 -1.71
N PHE A 413 6.29 -17.91 -0.44
CA PHE A 413 5.62 -18.63 0.62
C PHE A 413 4.33 -17.96 1.08
N TRP A 414 3.28 -18.77 1.27
CA TRP A 414 2.09 -18.35 2.00
C TRP A 414 1.32 -19.50 2.64
N ARG A 415 0.83 -19.28 3.86
CA ARG A 415 -0.17 -20.11 4.54
C ARG A 415 -1.22 -19.22 5.20
N GLY A 416 -2.49 -19.54 4.97
CA GLY A 416 -3.62 -18.84 5.59
C GLY A 416 -4.92 -19.63 5.44
N SER A 417 -5.98 -19.20 6.13
CA SER A 417 -7.33 -19.75 5.92
C SER A 417 -7.97 -19.13 4.68
N SER A 418 -9.08 -19.72 4.22
CA SER A 418 -9.90 -19.18 3.13
C SER A 418 -10.79 -18.03 3.62
N THR A 419 -10.25 -17.04 4.33
CA THR A 419 -11.02 -15.83 4.64
C THR A 419 -11.08 -14.88 3.45
N GLY A 420 -12.02 -13.93 3.46
CA GLY A 420 -12.10 -12.85 2.47
C GLY A 420 -13.35 -12.85 1.61
N ASP A 421 -14.33 -13.70 1.92
CA ASP A 421 -15.59 -13.76 1.19
C ASP A 421 -16.69 -14.46 2.00
N SER A 422 -17.95 -14.31 1.58
CA SER A 422 -18.97 -15.34 1.78
C SER A 422 -19.08 -16.16 0.50
N TYR A 423 -18.55 -17.37 0.52
CA TYR A 423 -18.44 -18.25 -0.65
C TYR A 423 -19.75 -18.88 -1.11
N SER A 424 -20.87 -18.58 -0.43
CA SER A 424 -22.19 -19.12 -0.75
C SER A 424 -22.53 -18.93 -2.24
N LYS A 425 -23.28 -19.87 -2.82
CA LYS A 425 -23.68 -19.79 -4.24
C LYS A 425 -24.42 -18.49 -4.54
N ARG A 426 -23.99 -17.79 -5.58
CA ARG A 426 -24.48 -16.46 -5.93
C ARG A 426 -25.42 -16.50 -7.14
N PRO A 427 -26.47 -15.64 -7.17
CA PRO A 427 -27.38 -15.56 -8.32
C PRO A 427 -26.71 -15.08 -9.62
N ASN A 428 -25.60 -14.35 -9.53
CA ASN A 428 -24.88 -13.79 -10.68
C ASN A 428 -23.90 -14.79 -11.33
N GLY A 429 -23.82 -16.03 -10.84
CA GLY A 429 -22.91 -17.05 -11.37
C GLY A 429 -21.46 -16.94 -10.90
N LEU A 430 -21.07 -15.88 -10.17
CA LEU A 430 -19.75 -15.81 -9.54
C LEU A 430 -19.65 -16.89 -8.46
N THR A 431 -18.56 -17.66 -8.47
CA THR A 431 -18.32 -18.72 -7.50
C THR A 431 -17.13 -18.36 -6.61
N TRP A 432 -16.87 -19.20 -5.61
CA TRP A 432 -15.70 -19.09 -4.76
C TRP A 432 -14.37 -19.21 -5.52
N ARG A 433 -14.37 -19.83 -6.70
CA ARG A 433 -13.16 -20.06 -7.52
C ARG A 433 -12.55 -18.77 -8.06
N GLN A 434 -13.36 -17.73 -8.24
CA GLN A 434 -12.89 -16.43 -8.71
C GLN A 434 -12.30 -15.57 -7.58
N SER A 435 -12.72 -15.80 -6.33
CA SER A 435 -12.26 -15.03 -5.17
C SER A 435 -10.75 -15.18 -4.96
N HIS A 436 -10.08 -14.06 -4.73
CA HIS A 436 -8.62 -13.91 -4.55
C HIS A 436 -7.90 -15.09 -3.85
N ARG A 437 -8.27 -15.49 -2.62
CA ARG A 437 -7.56 -16.59 -1.91
C ARG A 437 -7.76 -17.99 -2.51
N PRO A 438 -9.00 -18.48 -2.76
CA PRO A 438 -9.18 -19.75 -3.45
C PRO A 438 -8.57 -19.76 -4.86
N ARG A 439 -8.70 -18.66 -5.61
CA ARG A 439 -8.10 -18.55 -6.96
C ARG A 439 -6.58 -18.67 -6.92
N LEU A 440 -5.93 -18.05 -5.94
CA LEU A 440 -4.49 -18.20 -5.70
C LEU A 440 -4.12 -19.67 -5.41
N ALA A 441 -4.88 -20.34 -4.53
CA ALA A 441 -4.66 -21.73 -4.21
C ALA A 441 -4.78 -22.62 -5.47
N LEU A 442 -5.84 -22.42 -6.26
CA LEU A 442 -6.07 -23.14 -7.52
C LEU A 442 -4.95 -22.89 -8.54
N LYS A 443 -4.52 -21.63 -8.73
CA LYS A 443 -3.40 -21.29 -9.63
C LYS A 443 -2.11 -21.98 -9.20
N THR A 444 -1.81 -21.99 -7.91
CA THR A 444 -0.53 -22.54 -7.38
C THR A 444 -0.50 -24.05 -7.18
N GLN A 445 -1.64 -24.74 -7.29
CA GLN A 445 -1.71 -26.20 -7.34
C GLN A 445 -1.87 -26.75 -8.77
N ALA A 446 -2.12 -25.89 -9.77
CA ALA A 446 -2.34 -26.31 -11.14
C ALA A 446 -1.11 -27.01 -11.73
N THR A 447 -1.34 -28.09 -12.46
CA THR A 447 -0.32 -28.89 -13.15
C THR A 447 -0.47 -28.89 -14.67
N GLU A 448 -1.56 -28.31 -15.18
CA GLU A 448 -1.89 -28.25 -16.60
C GLU A 448 -1.90 -26.80 -17.08
N GLY A 449 -1.68 -26.61 -18.38
CA GLY A 449 -1.62 -25.30 -19.02
C GLY A 449 -0.20 -24.77 -19.17
N GLU A 450 -0.09 -23.67 -19.92
CA GLU A 450 1.15 -22.98 -20.23
C GLU A 450 0.95 -21.48 -20.01
N GLU A 451 2.01 -20.80 -19.56
CA GLU A 451 2.04 -19.35 -19.43
C GLU A 451 3.35 -18.80 -20.03
N ASP A 452 3.24 -17.66 -20.68
CA ASP A 452 4.39 -16.91 -21.19
C ASP A 452 5.00 -16.09 -20.06
N VAL A 453 6.30 -16.28 -19.83
CA VAL A 453 7.05 -15.63 -18.75
C VAL A 453 8.29 -14.97 -19.33
N TRP A 454 8.60 -13.78 -18.84
CA TRP A 454 9.83 -13.06 -19.17
C TRP A 454 11.04 -13.67 -18.46
N VAL A 455 12.05 -14.04 -19.24
CA VAL A 455 13.29 -14.64 -18.76
C VAL A 455 14.49 -13.94 -19.34
N GLN A 456 15.56 -13.81 -18.56
CA GLN A 456 16.79 -13.23 -19.04
C GLN A 456 17.60 -14.25 -19.85
N ARG A 457 18.03 -13.86 -21.06
CA ARG A 457 18.88 -14.64 -21.95
C ARG A 457 20.06 -13.79 -22.42
N GLY A 458 21.22 -14.04 -21.82
CA GLY A 458 22.41 -13.22 -22.05
C GLY A 458 22.18 -11.80 -21.53
N LYS A 459 22.15 -10.81 -22.44
CA LYS A 459 21.92 -9.41 -22.09
C LYS A 459 20.47 -8.97 -22.22
N THR A 460 19.64 -9.73 -22.92
CA THR A 460 18.28 -9.33 -23.27
C THR A 460 17.25 -10.18 -22.56
N TRP A 461 16.05 -9.63 -22.41
CA TRP A 461 14.88 -10.34 -21.95
C TRP A 461 14.12 -10.94 -23.11
N GLU A 462 13.70 -12.19 -22.93
CA GLU A 462 12.90 -12.93 -23.90
C GLU A 462 11.62 -13.44 -23.23
N LYS A 463 10.52 -13.46 -23.97
CA LYS A 463 9.27 -14.07 -23.56
C LYS A 463 9.28 -15.55 -23.98
N GLU A 464 9.22 -16.45 -23.00
CA GLU A 464 9.26 -17.90 -23.21
C GLU A 464 8.01 -18.56 -22.60
N THR A 465 7.48 -19.57 -23.28
CA THR A 465 6.34 -20.36 -22.81
C THR A 465 6.80 -21.48 -21.88
N TRP A 466 6.21 -21.57 -20.70
CA TRP A 466 6.50 -22.60 -19.70
C TRP A 466 5.24 -23.32 -19.26
N SER A 467 5.35 -24.60 -18.93
CA SER A 467 4.24 -25.30 -18.28
C SER A 467 3.98 -24.74 -16.88
N VAL A 468 2.71 -24.59 -16.52
CA VAL A 468 2.30 -24.08 -15.20
C VAL A 468 2.84 -24.97 -14.08
N ALA A 469 2.90 -26.28 -14.29
CA ALA A 469 3.53 -27.22 -13.34
C ALA A 469 4.99 -26.84 -13.02
N ARG A 470 5.78 -26.50 -14.05
CA ARG A 470 7.19 -26.14 -13.88
C ARG A 470 7.34 -24.78 -13.17
N LEU A 471 6.49 -23.82 -13.50
CA LEU A 471 6.47 -22.51 -12.83
C LEU A 471 6.10 -22.64 -11.34
N ASN A 472 5.07 -23.42 -11.02
CA ASN A 472 4.66 -23.69 -9.64
C ASN A 472 5.74 -24.47 -8.88
N GLU A 473 6.37 -25.46 -9.50
CA GLU A 473 7.50 -26.19 -8.91
C GLU A 473 8.68 -25.27 -8.60
N ALA A 474 9.03 -24.36 -9.51
CA ALA A 474 10.15 -23.45 -9.33
C ALA A 474 9.87 -22.39 -8.25
N TYR A 475 8.70 -21.78 -8.28
CA TYR A 475 8.48 -20.52 -7.57
C TYR A 475 7.52 -20.59 -6.39
N MET A 476 6.63 -21.57 -6.30
CA MET A 476 5.49 -21.49 -5.38
C MET A 476 5.60 -22.47 -4.22
N ASP A 477 5.44 -21.95 -2.99
CA ASP A 477 4.97 -22.73 -1.86
C ASP A 477 3.82 -22.01 -1.14
N ILE A 478 2.67 -22.00 -1.80
CA ILE A 478 1.44 -21.38 -1.34
C ILE A 478 0.40 -22.45 -1.00
N GLY A 479 -0.44 -22.22 0.01
CA GLY A 479 -1.59 -23.08 0.25
C GLY A 479 -2.55 -22.58 1.33
N LEU A 480 -3.83 -22.90 1.14
CA LEU A 480 -4.87 -22.73 2.14
C LEU A 480 -4.72 -23.77 3.25
N THR A 481 -5.03 -23.40 4.48
CA THR A 481 -4.88 -24.26 5.67
C THR A 481 -6.17 -24.32 6.48
N GLY A 482 -6.36 -25.41 7.24
CA GLY A 482 -7.49 -25.56 8.16
C GLY A 482 -8.82 -25.98 7.51
N GLY A 483 -8.81 -26.38 6.24
CA GLY A 483 -9.98 -26.83 5.50
C GLY A 483 -10.91 -25.69 5.04
N PRO A 484 -12.06 -26.03 4.42
CA PRO A 484 -13.02 -25.04 3.93
C PRO A 484 -13.56 -24.15 5.06
N HIS A 485 -13.52 -22.85 4.87
CA HIS A 485 -13.99 -21.82 5.80
C HIS A 485 -14.76 -20.73 5.04
N GLN A 486 -15.72 -20.07 5.70
CA GLN A 486 -16.65 -19.08 5.11
C GLN A 486 -17.48 -19.58 3.90
N CYS A 487 -17.64 -20.90 3.80
CA CYS A 487 -18.52 -21.57 2.85
C CYS A 487 -19.80 -22.06 3.55
N LYS A 488 -20.84 -22.28 2.76
CA LYS A 488 -22.10 -22.86 3.24
C LYS A 488 -22.09 -24.37 2.94
N LYS A 489 -22.52 -25.19 3.89
CA LYS A 489 -22.60 -26.66 3.70
C LYS A 489 -23.85 -27.03 2.94
N GLU A 490 -24.95 -26.33 3.23
CA GLU A 490 -26.28 -26.68 2.73
C GLU A 490 -26.42 -26.47 1.21
N ASP A 491 -25.60 -25.61 0.60
CA ASP A 491 -25.57 -25.39 -0.85
C ASP A 491 -24.45 -26.17 -1.58
N GLY A 492 -23.70 -27.00 -0.85
CA GLY A 492 -22.59 -27.81 -1.36
C GLY A 492 -21.26 -27.08 -1.51
N THR A 493 -21.19 -25.77 -1.26
CA THR A 493 -19.96 -24.98 -1.46
C THR A 493 -18.77 -25.52 -0.67
N CYS A 494 -18.97 -25.87 0.60
CA CYS A 494 -17.87 -26.42 1.41
C CYS A 494 -17.35 -27.75 0.88
N ASP A 495 -18.21 -28.60 0.33
CA ASP A 495 -17.82 -29.89 -0.20
C ASP A 495 -17.07 -29.73 -1.53
N GLU A 496 -17.51 -28.82 -2.41
CA GLU A 496 -16.80 -28.43 -3.63
C GLU A 496 -15.38 -27.93 -3.29
N MET A 497 -15.25 -26.97 -2.36
CA MET A 497 -13.95 -26.47 -1.93
C MET A 497 -13.06 -27.57 -1.36
N LYS A 498 -13.61 -28.50 -0.57
CA LYS A 498 -12.86 -29.62 0.00
C LYS A 498 -12.35 -30.59 -1.06
N GLN A 499 -13.11 -30.78 -2.14
CA GLN A 499 -12.76 -31.70 -3.23
C GLN A 499 -11.73 -31.10 -4.18
N GLU A 500 -11.83 -29.79 -4.46
CA GLU A 500 -11.01 -29.13 -5.47
C GLU A 500 -9.73 -28.48 -4.92
N ILE A 501 -9.72 -28.05 -3.66
CA ILE A 501 -8.55 -27.39 -3.06
C ILE A 501 -7.73 -28.40 -2.27
N ILE A 502 -6.43 -28.44 -2.55
CA ILE A 502 -5.47 -29.16 -1.72
C ILE A 502 -5.09 -28.26 -0.54
N PHE A 503 -5.68 -28.51 0.63
CA PHE A 503 -5.33 -27.78 1.85
C PHE A 503 -3.99 -28.28 2.40
N LYS A 504 -3.07 -27.34 2.69
CA LYS A 504 -1.76 -27.58 3.29
C LYS A 504 -1.81 -27.42 4.82
N ASP A 505 -0.78 -27.94 5.48
CA ASP A 505 -0.58 -27.76 6.91
C ASP A 505 -0.20 -26.32 7.26
N ARG A 506 -0.52 -25.93 8.50
CA ARG A 506 -0.05 -24.67 9.08
C ARG A 506 1.46 -24.76 9.31
N VAL A 507 2.14 -23.63 9.12
CA VAL A 507 3.59 -23.50 9.32
C VAL A 507 3.80 -22.43 10.38
N ALA A 508 4.72 -22.70 11.31
CA ALA A 508 5.08 -21.75 12.35
C ALA A 508 5.80 -20.53 11.74
N PRO A 509 5.63 -19.31 12.28
CA PRO A 509 6.31 -18.12 11.76
C PRO A 509 7.84 -18.29 11.65
N GLU A 510 8.46 -18.99 12.59
CA GLU A 510 9.90 -19.26 12.64
C GLU A 510 10.36 -20.14 11.45
N ASP A 511 9.52 -21.07 11.01
CA ASP A 511 9.80 -21.88 9.82
C ASP A 511 9.56 -21.10 8.53
N SER A 512 8.57 -20.21 8.51
CA SER A 512 8.34 -19.32 7.37
C SER A 512 9.46 -18.30 7.16
N ALA A 513 10.24 -17.99 8.20
CA ALA A 513 11.39 -17.08 8.12
C ALA A 513 12.53 -17.64 7.24
N LYS A 514 12.53 -18.93 6.91
CA LYS A 514 13.52 -19.56 6.01
C LYS A 514 13.34 -19.18 4.54
N TYR A 515 12.19 -18.64 4.18
CA TYR A 515 11.84 -18.25 2.81
C TYR A 515 12.29 -16.82 2.52
N LYS A 516 12.88 -16.60 1.34
CA LYS A 516 13.25 -15.27 0.86
C LYS A 516 12.06 -14.41 0.48
N TYR A 517 10.98 -15.01 -0.01
CA TYR A 517 9.80 -14.32 -0.49
C TYR A 517 8.55 -14.78 0.26
N VAL A 518 7.76 -13.83 0.76
CA VAL A 518 6.49 -14.10 1.46
C VAL A 518 5.36 -13.31 0.83
N PHE A 519 4.19 -13.94 0.72
CA PHE A 519 3.02 -13.28 0.14
C PHE A 519 2.16 -12.62 1.22
N ASP A 520 1.72 -11.38 0.97
CA ASP A 520 0.69 -10.71 1.73
C ASP A 520 -0.53 -10.50 0.84
N ILE A 521 -1.66 -11.01 1.31
CA ILE A 521 -2.91 -11.04 0.55
C ILE A 521 -4.07 -10.75 1.50
N ASP A 522 -5.00 -9.94 1.00
CA ASP A 522 -6.23 -9.54 1.68
C ASP A 522 -7.00 -10.70 2.28
N GLY A 523 -7.72 -10.41 3.36
CA GLY A 523 -8.72 -11.29 3.96
C GLY A 523 -10.10 -10.67 3.84
N ASN A 524 -10.88 -10.71 4.92
CA ASN A 524 -12.16 -9.99 4.97
C ASN A 524 -11.98 -8.47 4.83
N GLY A 525 -10.83 -7.98 5.30
CA GLY A 525 -10.31 -6.63 5.15
C GLY A 525 -8.80 -6.71 4.93
N TRP A 526 -8.06 -5.76 5.51
CA TRP A 526 -6.60 -5.72 5.50
C TRP A 526 -5.94 -7.01 6.03
N SER A 527 -4.67 -7.21 5.67
CA SER A 527 -3.84 -8.24 6.28
C SER A 527 -3.16 -7.72 7.55
N SER A 528 -3.67 -8.13 8.71
CA SER A 528 -3.04 -7.82 10.00
C SER A 528 -1.60 -8.35 10.14
N ARG A 529 -1.19 -9.26 9.25
CA ARG A 529 0.16 -9.86 9.26
C ARG A 529 1.20 -8.95 8.61
N PHE A 530 0.81 -7.94 7.84
CA PHE A 530 1.75 -7.20 7.00
C PHE A 530 2.89 -6.59 7.81
N HIS A 531 2.59 -6.00 8.97
CA HIS A 531 3.58 -5.50 9.93
C HIS A 531 4.62 -6.57 10.26
N ARG A 532 4.22 -7.74 10.77
CA ARG A 532 5.19 -8.81 11.09
C ARG A 532 5.97 -9.35 9.88
N LEU A 533 5.41 -9.28 8.67
CA LEU A 533 6.05 -9.80 7.47
C LEU A 533 7.23 -8.93 7.03
N ILE A 534 7.08 -7.60 7.06
CA ILE A 534 8.14 -6.69 6.61
C ILE A 534 9.40 -6.74 7.49
N MET A 535 9.30 -7.09 8.79
CA MET A 535 10.52 -7.34 9.60
C MET A 535 10.96 -8.80 9.67
N SER A 536 10.39 -9.72 8.88
CA SER A 536 10.85 -11.12 8.87
C SER A 536 12.23 -11.30 8.21
N GLY A 537 12.76 -10.22 7.64
CA GLY A 537 13.96 -10.21 6.79
C GLY A 537 13.70 -10.74 5.37
N SER A 538 12.44 -11.07 5.03
CA SER A 538 12.03 -11.58 3.72
C SER A 538 11.46 -10.45 2.86
N VAL A 539 11.49 -10.60 1.54
CA VAL A 539 10.76 -9.71 0.63
C VAL A 539 9.28 -10.03 0.70
N VAL A 540 8.46 -9.01 0.92
CA VAL A 540 7.00 -9.14 0.93
C VAL A 540 6.45 -8.79 -0.46
N LEU A 541 5.76 -9.73 -1.10
CA LEU A 541 4.92 -9.46 -2.27
C LEU A 541 3.50 -9.19 -1.77
N LYS A 542 2.95 -8.00 -2.03
CA LYS A 542 1.66 -7.56 -1.48
C LYS A 542 0.60 -7.42 -2.58
N ALA A 543 -0.52 -8.10 -2.42
CA ALA A 543 -1.71 -7.96 -3.26
C ALA A 543 -2.89 -7.50 -2.39
N THR A 544 -3.29 -6.23 -2.55
CA THR A 544 -4.37 -5.61 -1.76
C THR A 544 -5.23 -4.66 -2.58
N ILE A 545 -6.49 -4.50 -2.18
CA ILE A 545 -7.40 -3.43 -2.65
C ILE A 545 -7.72 -2.40 -1.56
N TYR A 546 -7.12 -2.51 -0.38
CA TYR A 546 -7.46 -1.67 0.76
C TYR A 546 -6.41 -0.58 0.96
N PRO A 547 -6.79 0.70 0.95
CA PRO A 547 -6.00 1.72 1.59
C PRO A 547 -5.82 1.39 3.07
N GLU A 548 -4.58 1.46 3.55
CA GLU A 548 -4.20 1.30 4.94
C GLU A 548 -3.68 2.64 5.47
N TRP A 549 -3.70 2.83 6.79
CA TRP A 549 -3.26 4.08 7.42
C TRP A 549 -1.80 4.45 7.10
N VAL A 550 -0.97 3.46 6.75
CA VAL A 550 0.46 3.57 6.46
C VAL A 550 0.78 3.52 4.96
N SER A 551 -0.23 3.36 4.09
CA SER A 551 -0.04 3.17 2.64
C SER A 551 0.81 4.26 1.99
N GLU A 552 0.70 5.50 2.45
CA GLU A 552 1.46 6.63 1.90
C GLU A 552 2.93 6.65 2.28
N TRP A 553 3.28 6.00 3.39
CA TRP A 553 4.65 5.89 3.87
C TRP A 553 5.34 4.68 3.24
N LEU A 554 4.58 3.63 2.93
CA LEU A 554 5.07 2.45 2.26
C LEU A 554 5.33 2.71 0.79
N THR A 555 6.60 2.72 0.41
CA THR A 555 7.00 2.94 -0.98
C THR A 555 7.12 1.58 -1.70
N PRO A 556 6.33 1.33 -2.78
CA PRO A 556 6.41 0.09 -3.54
C PRO A 556 7.78 -0.04 -4.22
N TRP A 557 8.25 -1.26 -4.44
CA TRP A 557 9.59 -1.58 -4.97
C TRP A 557 10.78 -1.13 -4.09
N VAL A 558 10.50 -0.53 -2.92
CA VAL A 558 11.49 -0.20 -1.88
C VAL A 558 11.22 -1.03 -0.62
N HIS A 559 10.00 -0.96 -0.07
CA HIS A 559 9.63 -1.68 1.17
C HIS A 559 8.89 -2.99 0.91
N TYR A 560 8.35 -3.19 -0.29
CA TYR A 560 7.62 -4.39 -0.69
C TYR A 560 7.47 -4.43 -2.22
N ILE A 561 7.14 -5.58 -2.78
CA ILE A 561 6.80 -5.72 -4.20
C ILE A 561 5.28 -5.68 -4.36
N PRO A 562 4.68 -4.69 -5.04
CA PRO A 562 3.26 -4.72 -5.34
C PRO A 562 2.96 -5.84 -6.37
N CYS A 563 1.88 -6.57 -6.15
CA CYS A 563 1.44 -7.69 -6.99
C CYS A 563 -0.04 -7.50 -7.32
N LYS A 564 -0.43 -7.74 -8.58
CA LYS A 564 -1.83 -7.61 -8.99
C LYS A 564 -2.71 -8.64 -8.27
N ILE A 565 -3.94 -8.23 -7.96
CA ILE A 565 -4.94 -9.12 -7.37
C ILE A 565 -5.24 -10.30 -8.30
N ASP A 566 -5.14 -10.14 -9.61
CA ASP A 566 -5.33 -11.22 -10.59
C ASP A 566 -4.15 -12.21 -10.66
N TYR A 567 -3.01 -11.91 -10.03
CA TYR A 567 -1.77 -12.70 -10.02
C TYR A 567 -1.12 -12.89 -11.39
N SER A 568 -1.45 -12.05 -12.38
CA SER A 568 -0.92 -12.18 -13.73
C SER A 568 0.54 -11.72 -13.88
N ASP A 569 1.07 -10.95 -12.92
CA ASP A 569 2.48 -10.56 -12.84
C ASP A 569 3.33 -11.47 -11.96
N LEU A 570 2.72 -12.47 -11.31
CA LEU A 570 3.37 -13.23 -10.25
C LEU A 570 4.58 -14.03 -10.74
N TYR A 571 4.46 -14.72 -11.88
CA TYR A 571 5.57 -15.51 -12.43
C TYR A 571 6.67 -14.64 -13.03
N ASP A 572 6.32 -13.48 -13.63
CA ASP A 572 7.30 -12.53 -14.15
C ASP A 572 8.13 -11.90 -13.01
N ILE A 573 7.47 -11.51 -11.91
CA ILE A 573 8.14 -11.01 -10.71
C ILE A 573 9.10 -12.07 -10.16
N MET A 574 8.64 -13.32 -10.03
CA MET A 574 9.49 -14.40 -9.50
C MET A 574 10.63 -14.76 -10.45
N SER A 575 10.40 -14.77 -11.77
CA SER A 575 11.45 -14.98 -12.77
C SER A 575 12.53 -13.90 -12.71
N PHE A 576 12.15 -12.64 -12.45
CA PHE A 576 13.11 -11.55 -12.25
C PHE A 576 13.95 -11.75 -10.99
N PHE A 577 13.33 -11.95 -9.83
CA PHE A 577 14.06 -11.99 -8.56
C PHE A 577 14.75 -13.33 -8.28
N ALA A 578 14.09 -14.46 -8.57
CA ALA A 578 14.63 -15.80 -8.32
C ALA A 578 15.39 -16.39 -9.53
N GLY A 579 15.21 -15.84 -10.72
CA GLY A 579 15.76 -16.36 -11.97
C GLY A 579 14.82 -17.35 -12.66
N PRO A 580 15.08 -17.72 -13.93
CA PRO A 580 14.21 -18.58 -14.74
C PRO A 580 14.06 -20.01 -14.18
N PRO A 581 12.99 -20.75 -14.57
CA PRO A 581 12.70 -22.07 -14.01
C PRO A 581 13.74 -23.15 -14.35
N ASP A 582 14.59 -22.93 -15.35
CA ASP A 582 15.68 -23.84 -15.74
C ASP A 582 16.99 -23.57 -14.99
N GLY A 583 17.07 -22.50 -14.20
CA GLY A 583 18.27 -22.10 -13.46
C GLY A 583 19.47 -21.73 -14.34
N ARG A 584 19.29 -21.47 -15.64
CA ARG A 584 20.41 -21.17 -16.56
C ARG A 584 21.01 -19.78 -16.31
N THR A 585 20.22 -18.85 -15.82
CA THR A 585 20.68 -17.54 -15.34
C THR A 585 20.26 -17.40 -13.88
N GLY A 586 21.02 -16.62 -13.10
CA GLY A 586 20.58 -16.24 -11.76
C GLY A 586 19.45 -15.20 -11.83
N GLY A 587 18.76 -15.02 -10.71
CA GLY A 587 17.89 -13.87 -10.49
C GLY A 587 18.63 -12.68 -9.88
N HIS A 588 17.86 -11.66 -9.51
CA HIS A 588 18.34 -10.45 -8.86
C HIS A 588 18.28 -10.54 -7.32
N ASP A 589 19.04 -11.48 -6.74
CA ASP A 589 19.06 -11.75 -5.28
C ASP A 589 19.53 -10.53 -4.46
N ASP A 590 20.46 -9.75 -5.00
CA ASP A 590 20.97 -8.51 -4.41
C ASP A 590 19.87 -7.44 -4.32
N LEU A 591 19.08 -7.28 -5.37
CA LEU A 591 17.94 -6.37 -5.40
C LEU A 591 16.83 -6.84 -4.45
N ALA A 592 16.58 -8.14 -4.38
CA ALA A 592 15.64 -8.72 -3.41
C ALA A 592 16.09 -8.46 -1.97
N LYS A 593 17.37 -8.70 -1.66
CA LYS A 593 17.96 -8.39 -0.35
C LYS A 593 17.76 -6.93 0.03
N MET A 594 18.03 -6.01 -0.90
CA MET A 594 17.86 -4.58 -0.68
C MET A 594 16.42 -4.23 -0.29
N ILE A 595 15.41 -4.78 -0.99
CA ILE A 595 14.00 -4.57 -0.62
C ILE A 595 13.71 -5.09 0.80
N ALA A 596 14.20 -6.29 1.14
CA ALA A 596 13.97 -6.89 2.45
C ALA A 596 14.61 -6.07 3.59
N ASP A 597 15.83 -5.57 3.39
CA ASP A 597 16.53 -4.72 4.36
C ASP A 597 15.82 -3.38 4.54
N GLN A 598 15.43 -2.72 3.44
CA GLN A 598 14.67 -1.47 3.46
C GLN A 598 13.31 -1.64 4.13
N ALA A 599 12.62 -2.76 3.89
CA ALA A 599 11.35 -3.09 4.55
C ALA A 599 11.50 -3.21 6.07
N ARG A 600 12.56 -3.90 6.51
CA ARG A 600 12.87 -4.04 7.93
C ARG A 600 13.21 -2.70 8.55
N GLN A 601 14.08 -1.91 7.92
CA GLN A 601 14.45 -0.59 8.40
C GLN A 601 13.23 0.32 8.49
N PHE A 602 12.34 0.27 7.49
CA PHE A 602 11.06 0.99 7.53
C PHE A 602 10.25 0.63 8.77
N GLY A 603 10.11 -0.66 9.07
CA GLY A 603 9.47 -1.12 10.29
C GLY A 603 10.10 -0.50 11.54
N GLU A 604 11.42 -0.66 11.70
CA GLU A 604 12.17 -0.22 12.88
C GLU A 604 12.17 1.30 13.09
N ASP A 605 12.15 2.08 12.02
CA ASP A 605 12.32 3.54 12.05
C ASP A 605 11.03 4.36 11.88
N HIS A 606 10.02 3.79 11.22
CA HIS A 606 8.82 4.51 10.75
C HIS A 606 7.49 3.84 11.12
N TRP A 607 7.51 2.59 11.62
CA TRP A 607 6.31 1.87 12.06
C TRP A 607 6.43 1.37 13.50
N ARG A 608 6.84 2.27 14.39
CA ARG A 608 6.90 2.03 15.84
C ARG A 608 5.58 2.37 16.52
N TRP A 609 5.49 2.04 17.81
CA TRP A 609 4.37 2.43 18.66
C TRP A 609 4.16 3.94 18.66
N GLU A 610 5.24 4.71 18.72
CA GLU A 610 5.23 6.17 18.73
C GLU A 610 4.81 6.76 17.38
N ASP A 611 5.11 6.10 16.26
CA ASP A 611 4.68 6.56 14.93
C ASP A 611 3.16 6.34 14.74
N MET A 612 2.65 5.20 15.24
CA MET A 612 1.20 4.94 15.33
C MET A 612 0.49 5.95 16.25
N GLN A 613 1.10 6.28 17.41
CA GLN A 613 0.60 7.34 18.28
C GLN A 613 0.62 8.70 17.58
N ALA A 614 1.66 9.03 16.81
CA ALA A 614 1.73 10.29 16.07
C ALA A 614 0.62 10.41 15.02
N TYR A 615 0.33 9.32 14.30
CA TYR A 615 -0.80 9.24 13.38
C TYR A 615 -2.14 9.41 14.09
N MET A 616 -2.39 8.66 15.16
CA MET A 616 -3.64 8.79 15.90
C MET A 616 -3.78 10.16 16.55
N PHE A 617 -2.72 10.72 17.12
CA PHE A 617 -2.74 12.06 17.69
C PHE A 617 -3.11 13.09 16.62
N ARG A 618 -2.52 12.99 15.43
CA ARG A 618 -2.86 13.85 14.30
C ARG A 618 -4.34 13.77 13.91
N LEU A 619 -4.86 12.56 13.79
CA LEU A 619 -6.26 12.31 13.45
C LEU A 619 -7.20 12.80 14.56
N LEU A 620 -6.85 12.63 15.83
CA LEU A 620 -7.66 13.07 16.96
C LEU A 620 -7.72 14.60 17.07
N LEU A 621 -6.65 15.33 16.74
CA LEU A 621 -6.70 16.80 16.67
C LEU A 621 -7.66 17.30 15.59
N GLU A 622 -7.66 16.64 14.43
CA GLU A 622 -8.61 16.93 13.35
C GLU A 622 -10.04 16.59 13.74
N TYR A 623 -10.25 15.43 14.35
CA TYR A 623 -11.55 14.99 14.84
C TYR A 623 -12.10 15.93 15.92
N SER A 624 -11.25 16.39 16.84
CA SER A 624 -11.55 17.46 17.81
C SER A 624 -12.03 18.73 17.12
N ARG A 625 -11.40 19.15 16.02
CA ARG A 625 -11.84 20.31 15.24
C ARG A 625 -13.18 20.08 14.56
N LEU A 626 -13.46 18.88 14.03
CA LEU A 626 -14.76 18.57 13.42
C LEU A 626 -15.92 18.64 14.42
N LEU A 627 -15.67 18.31 15.68
CA LEU A 627 -16.62 18.39 16.80
C LEU A 627 -16.89 19.82 17.28
N ALA A 628 -15.99 20.78 17.02
CA ALA A 628 -16.07 22.12 17.56
C ALA A 628 -17.13 22.99 16.88
N ASP A 629 -17.85 23.80 17.67
CA ASP A 629 -18.82 24.78 17.16
C ASP A 629 -18.17 25.83 16.26
N ASP A 630 -17.02 26.36 16.70
CA ASP A 630 -16.18 27.25 15.91
C ASP A 630 -14.90 26.51 15.49
N ARG A 631 -14.86 26.08 14.22
CA ARG A 631 -13.72 25.34 13.66
C ARG A 631 -12.50 26.23 13.40
N ASP A 632 -12.69 27.54 13.30
CA ASP A 632 -11.62 28.50 13.10
C ASP A 632 -10.89 28.74 14.42
N GLU A 633 -11.60 28.88 15.54
CA GLU A 633 -10.99 28.92 16.89
C GLU A 633 -10.25 27.61 17.24
N TRP A 634 -10.69 26.49 16.66
CA TRP A 634 -10.05 25.17 16.80
C TRP A 634 -8.97 24.90 15.74
N SER A 635 -8.58 25.93 14.99
CA SER A 635 -7.38 25.90 14.17
C SER A 635 -6.18 26.51 14.90
N TYR A 636 -4.99 26.14 14.48
CA TYR A 636 -3.73 26.67 14.97
C TYR A 636 -3.58 28.12 14.50
N GLN A 637 -3.43 29.04 15.44
CA GLN A 637 -3.56 30.48 15.16
C GLN A 637 -2.26 31.16 14.73
N LYS A 638 -1.09 30.56 14.98
CA LYS A 638 0.18 31.18 14.60
C LYS A 638 0.46 30.90 13.13
N THR A 639 0.60 31.96 12.35
CA THR A 639 1.06 31.92 10.97
C THR A 639 2.54 32.27 10.90
N TYR A 640 3.23 31.69 9.92
CA TYR A 640 4.64 31.93 9.68
C TYR A 640 4.80 32.36 8.22
N THR A 641 5.34 33.57 8.02
CA THR A 641 5.60 34.13 6.69
C THR A 641 6.98 33.77 6.18
#